data_AF-A0A1U9JKJ5-F1
#
_entry.id   AF-A0A1U9JKJ5-F1
#
_cell.length_a   1.000
_cell.length_b   1.000
_cell.length_c   1.000
_cell.angle_alpha   90.00
_cell.angle_beta   90.00
_cell.angle_gamma   90.00
#
_symmetry.space_group_name_H-M   'P 1'
#
loop_
_entity.id
_entity.type
_entity.pdbx_description
1 polymer ?
#
loop_
_entity_poly.entity_id
_entity_poly.type
_entity_poly.pdbx_seq_one_letter_code
_entity_poly.pdbx_strand_id
1 'polypeptide(L)'
;MTANTNFPAEAVERLANRILAGEVVFFIGAGFSLDSEGNSAKLLIARLLARFYALIDALNALGGKERDKAEELKKELEHTFSLIDKDKENYPELLVAHYYPVNDWFCSAFGELINHIKREDLSARIDTAGISSEEYRYLQIYSGSSKPIPLMPIDLDDLLKFSSVSDAGKALFLDTMGFNNPAVMGGQPRGKSLTRVKKSYGDRLLDRHHVLARLAMEGWCPLLLTTNYDLLLEGAYRLAGMWPRKGGCNSPRLAYQTYGHFHRIAAARDYFASGAGHRTAQIVKMHGCVDAYRECRKEQEKWQAYLPAMVFTYREIQHWREDAWSRDMLRSILRTRTVAFCSYSTQDPVIHDTIRSVYEEMNARRPAQKKCLPSEKDRPDPAFVFDAFGQGNFHQQEILRAAAKVAGTVHPPRNCRQNLLGFHFKSHTEKAFPNIDELFRWVYHRTLRRRQQQVLDSQLPTVLAAIFGHPCHQDELDALRDRFKDLYEYEEAEAAKWDNTDDSRRRFSAICGWSDGFHIPLLREMAAAEILRTHLGKELSIRQDLGQKMAVSWYCPTLDHPDWCAWAVILEMALRQLAAHWRKQANTWMQYSPWLKAEAGDLGAQVDISAGPDRPTPVRITIGVEDLAGRPKEEGLALHKHLHWRLVPDGLPWPRQQACPSESVFLQGYDRHVPGAKALWALARNDVSEGFQDITSFIHTLLNGRFQ
;
A
#
# COMPACT_ATOMS: atom_id res chain seq x y z
N MET A 1 -31.66 8.99 -8.83
CA MET A 1 -31.20 7.62 -9.12
C MET A 1 -30.32 7.18 -7.96
N THR A 2 -30.80 6.29 -7.11
CA THR A 2 -29.98 5.71 -6.03
C THR A 2 -28.87 4.89 -6.68
N ALA A 3 -27.63 5.38 -6.60
CA ALA A 3 -26.47 4.58 -7.01
C ALA A 3 -26.50 3.30 -6.17
N ASN A 4 -26.40 2.15 -6.81
CA ASN A 4 -26.27 0.88 -6.11
C ASN A 4 -24.98 0.96 -5.27
N THR A 5 -25.10 1.22 -3.97
CA THR A 5 -24.01 1.42 -3.00
C THR A 5 -23.38 0.11 -2.54
N ASN A 6 -23.56 -0.96 -3.31
CA ASN A 6 -23.13 -2.29 -2.90
C ASN A 6 -21.62 -2.42 -3.05
N PHE A 7 -21.01 -3.03 -2.04
CA PHE A 7 -19.60 -3.38 -2.04
C PHE A 7 -19.24 -4.25 -3.27
N PRO A 8 -18.13 -3.97 -3.99
CA PRO A 8 -17.84 -4.58 -5.29
C PRO A 8 -17.25 -6.00 -5.20
N ALA A 9 -17.93 -6.91 -4.48
CA ALA A 9 -17.43 -8.24 -4.12
C ALA A 9 -17.01 -9.08 -5.35
N GLU A 10 -17.88 -9.19 -6.37
CA GLU A 10 -17.60 -10.00 -7.57
C GLU A 10 -16.40 -9.48 -8.38
N ALA A 11 -16.25 -8.16 -8.48
CA ALA A 11 -15.13 -7.55 -9.20
C ALA A 11 -13.80 -7.79 -8.46
N VAL A 12 -13.83 -7.73 -7.12
CA VAL A 12 -12.67 -8.08 -6.30
C VAL A 12 -12.31 -9.54 -6.45
N GLU A 13 -13.30 -10.44 -6.47
CA GLU A 13 -13.07 -11.87 -6.63
C GLU A 13 -12.38 -12.20 -7.96
N ARG A 14 -12.82 -11.60 -9.08
CA ARG A 14 -12.12 -11.76 -10.37
C ARG A 14 -10.71 -11.17 -10.34
N LEU A 15 -10.52 -10.01 -9.71
CA LEU A 15 -9.20 -9.40 -9.57
C LEU A 15 -8.24 -10.28 -8.75
N ALA A 16 -8.70 -10.83 -7.62
CA ALA A 16 -7.92 -11.72 -6.77
C ALA A 16 -7.38 -12.94 -7.54
N ASN A 17 -8.15 -13.46 -8.50
CA ASN A 17 -7.76 -14.60 -9.32
C ASN A 17 -6.59 -14.28 -10.23
N ARG A 18 -6.68 -13.12 -10.89
CA ARG A 18 -5.65 -12.61 -11.79
C ARG A 18 -4.39 -12.23 -11.00
N ILE A 19 -4.55 -11.70 -9.78
CA ILE A 19 -3.43 -11.43 -8.87
C ILE A 19 -2.70 -12.73 -8.53
N LEU A 20 -3.43 -13.75 -8.06
CA LEU A 20 -2.83 -15.03 -7.65
C LEU A 20 -2.18 -15.78 -8.82
N ALA A 21 -2.69 -15.59 -10.04
CA ALA A 21 -2.08 -16.10 -11.27
C ALA A 21 -0.78 -15.35 -11.68
N GLY A 22 -0.41 -14.28 -10.98
CA GLY A 22 0.78 -13.48 -11.29
C GLY A 22 0.63 -12.61 -12.55
N GLU A 23 -0.61 -12.28 -12.94
CA GLU A 23 -0.91 -11.62 -14.21
C GLU A 23 -1.18 -10.12 -14.06
N VAL A 24 -1.35 -9.63 -12.83
CA VAL A 24 -1.79 -8.26 -12.55
C VAL A 24 -0.61 -7.32 -12.34
N VAL A 25 -0.67 -6.18 -13.01
CA VAL A 25 0.19 -5.02 -12.78
C VAL A 25 -0.68 -3.86 -12.31
N PHE A 26 -0.37 -3.31 -11.14
CA PHE A 26 -1.06 -2.12 -10.64
C PHE A 26 -0.52 -0.86 -11.30
N PHE A 27 -1.41 0.01 -11.77
CA PHE A 27 -1.10 1.35 -12.26
C PHE A 27 -1.67 2.37 -11.27
N ILE A 28 -0.78 3.00 -10.49
CA ILE A 28 -1.13 3.91 -9.40
C ILE A 28 -1.04 5.37 -9.85
N GLY A 29 -2.15 6.10 -9.78
CA GLY A 29 -2.20 7.54 -10.11
C GLY A 29 -2.24 8.47 -8.89
N ALA A 30 -2.26 9.78 -9.17
CA ALA A 30 -2.12 10.82 -8.15
C ALA A 30 -3.21 10.79 -7.07
N GLY A 31 -4.43 10.36 -7.40
CA GLY A 31 -5.50 10.25 -6.41
C GLY A 31 -5.22 9.23 -5.30
N PHE A 32 -4.31 8.27 -5.54
CA PHE A 32 -3.98 7.23 -4.57
C PHE A 32 -3.24 7.79 -3.35
N SER A 33 -2.37 8.77 -3.59
CA SER A 33 -1.56 9.45 -2.56
C SER A 33 -2.25 10.70 -1.99
N LEU A 34 -3.44 11.09 -2.48
CA LEU A 34 -4.10 12.34 -2.10
C LEU A 34 -4.37 12.42 -0.59
N ASP A 35 -4.99 11.39 -0.01
CA ASP A 35 -5.24 11.35 1.45
C ASP A 35 -3.96 11.18 2.29
N SER A 36 -2.86 10.73 1.67
CA SER A 36 -1.58 10.46 2.34
C SER A 36 -0.68 11.68 2.42
N GLU A 37 -0.44 12.33 1.28
CA GLU A 37 0.46 13.48 1.18
C GLU A 37 -0.29 14.81 1.43
N GLY A 38 -1.61 14.84 1.25
CA GLY A 38 -2.41 16.07 1.32
C GLY A 38 -2.12 17.07 0.18
N ASN A 39 -1.26 16.72 -0.77
CA ASN A 39 -0.85 17.55 -1.89
C ASN A 39 -1.89 17.50 -3.02
N SER A 40 -3.02 18.19 -2.84
CA SER A 40 -4.02 18.37 -3.89
C SER A 40 -3.49 19.27 -5.01
N ALA A 41 -4.06 19.16 -6.21
CA ALA A 41 -3.73 20.05 -7.33
C ALA A 41 -3.92 21.53 -6.95
N LYS A 42 -4.98 21.83 -6.18
CA LYS A 42 -5.26 23.15 -5.63
C LYS A 42 -4.13 23.65 -4.73
N LEU A 43 -3.67 22.83 -3.79
CA LEU A 43 -2.60 23.20 -2.87
C LEU A 43 -1.26 23.38 -3.61
N LEU A 44 -0.98 22.56 -4.60
CA LEU A 44 0.21 22.68 -5.44
C LEU A 44 0.19 24.01 -6.23
N ILE A 45 -0.94 24.37 -6.83
CA ILE A 45 -1.10 25.66 -7.51
C ILE A 45 -1.02 26.84 -6.53
N ALA A 46 -1.58 26.70 -5.33
CA ALA A 46 -1.45 27.71 -4.28
C ALA A 46 0.02 27.99 -3.91
N ARG A 47 0.88 26.95 -3.88
CA ARG A 47 2.33 27.11 -3.68
C ARG A 47 2.99 27.88 -4.82
N LEU A 48 2.64 27.55 -6.07
CA LEU A 48 3.17 28.24 -7.25
C LEU A 48 2.81 29.73 -7.23
N LEU A 49 1.54 30.05 -6.98
CA LEU A 49 1.08 31.43 -6.83
C LEU A 49 1.79 32.15 -5.69
N ALA A 50 1.93 31.50 -4.53
CA ALA A 50 2.58 32.10 -3.37
C ALA A 50 4.04 32.47 -3.63
N ARG A 51 4.83 31.56 -4.21
CA ARG A 51 6.23 31.85 -4.56
C ARG A 51 6.34 32.90 -5.65
N PHE A 52 5.47 32.81 -6.66
CA PHE A 52 5.43 33.78 -7.75
C PHE A 52 5.17 35.19 -7.23
N TYR A 53 4.10 35.41 -6.46
CA TYR A 53 3.80 36.75 -5.94
C TYR A 53 4.85 37.26 -4.95
N ALA A 54 5.45 36.39 -4.12
CA ALA A 54 6.55 36.80 -3.24
C ALA A 54 7.79 37.27 -4.04
N LEU A 55 8.11 36.63 -5.16
CA LEU A 55 9.18 37.07 -6.06
C LEU A 55 8.83 38.38 -6.78
N ILE A 56 7.58 38.55 -7.20
CA ILE A 56 7.07 39.79 -7.80
C ILE A 56 7.17 40.96 -6.82
N ASP A 57 6.78 40.76 -5.56
CA ASP A 57 6.88 41.78 -4.51
C ASP A 57 8.34 42.17 -4.21
N ALA A 58 9.25 41.19 -4.20
CA ALA A 58 10.68 41.44 -4.04
C ALA A 58 11.26 42.29 -5.18
N LEU A 59 10.87 42.04 -6.44
CA LEU A 59 11.28 42.87 -7.58
C LEU A 59 10.64 44.26 -7.54
N ASN A 60 9.36 44.34 -7.17
CA ASN A 60 8.65 45.62 -7.02
C ASN A 60 9.33 46.53 -5.98
N ALA A 61 9.85 45.96 -4.89
CA ALA A 61 10.57 46.69 -3.86
C ALA A 61 11.90 47.31 -4.36
N LEU A 62 12.50 46.77 -5.42
CA LEU A 62 13.71 47.33 -6.04
C LEU A 62 13.41 48.56 -6.92
N GLY A 63 12.15 48.73 -7.36
CA GLY A 63 11.71 49.84 -8.21
C GLY A 63 12.19 49.73 -9.67
N GLY A 64 12.08 50.83 -10.43
CA GLY A 64 12.65 50.92 -11.77
C GLY A 64 12.16 49.85 -12.76
N LYS A 65 13.09 49.27 -13.52
CA LYS A 65 12.81 48.28 -14.57
C LYS A 65 12.38 46.93 -13.98
N GLU A 66 12.83 46.64 -12.77
CA GLU A 66 12.51 45.44 -12.01
C GLU A 66 11.01 45.41 -11.66
N ARG A 67 10.46 46.57 -11.25
CA ARG A 67 9.01 46.77 -11.07
C ARG A 67 8.23 46.59 -12.37
N ASP A 68 8.72 47.14 -13.47
CA ASP A 68 8.05 47.03 -14.78
C ASP A 68 7.95 45.56 -15.22
N LYS A 69 9.03 44.78 -15.06
CA LYS A 69 9.02 43.34 -15.38
C LYS A 69 8.09 42.55 -14.45
N ALA A 70 8.04 42.91 -13.17
CA ALA A 70 7.11 42.31 -12.22
C ALA A 70 5.63 42.54 -12.61
N GLU A 71 5.25 43.77 -12.95
CA GLU A 71 3.87 44.07 -13.37
C GLU A 71 3.52 43.48 -14.74
N GLU A 72 4.49 43.33 -15.65
CA GLU A 72 4.33 42.62 -16.92
C GLU A 72 3.92 41.15 -16.70
N LEU A 73 4.71 40.38 -15.95
CA LEU A 73 4.45 38.95 -15.70
C LEU A 73 3.13 38.72 -14.95
N LYS A 74 2.79 39.61 -14.02
CA LYS A 74 1.53 39.55 -13.29
C LYS A 74 0.32 39.75 -14.21
N LYS A 75 0.37 40.76 -15.10
CA LYS A 75 -0.68 40.98 -16.10
C LYS A 75 -0.80 39.82 -17.07
N GLU A 76 0.33 39.21 -17.45
CA GLU A 76 0.35 38.05 -18.32
C GLU A 76 -0.36 36.84 -17.68
N LEU A 77 -0.10 36.55 -16.40
CA LEU A 77 -0.82 35.50 -15.66
C LEU A 77 -2.33 35.75 -15.68
N GLU A 78 -2.73 36.96 -15.31
CA GLU A 78 -4.14 37.35 -15.20
C GLU A 78 -4.85 37.30 -16.54
N HIS A 79 -4.19 37.70 -17.62
CA HIS A 79 -4.73 37.64 -18.98
C HIS A 79 -4.82 36.19 -19.49
N THR A 80 -3.73 35.42 -19.37
CA THR A 80 -3.62 34.05 -19.92
C THR A 80 -4.70 33.14 -19.37
N PHE A 81 -5.01 33.24 -18.07
CA PHE A 81 -5.99 32.38 -17.41
C PHE A 81 -7.31 33.10 -17.08
N SER A 82 -7.57 34.26 -17.69
CA SER A 82 -8.81 35.03 -17.52
C SER A 82 -9.17 35.30 -16.05
N LEU A 83 -8.17 35.69 -15.25
CA LEU A 83 -8.30 35.97 -13.81
C LEU A 83 -8.62 37.43 -13.51
N ILE A 84 -8.71 38.27 -14.54
CA ILE A 84 -9.11 39.68 -14.42
C ILE A 84 -10.49 39.76 -13.75
N ASP A 85 -10.63 40.67 -12.78
CA ASP A 85 -11.83 40.88 -11.95
C ASP A 85 -12.25 39.66 -11.10
N LYS A 86 -11.40 38.63 -11.01
CA LYS A 86 -11.62 37.49 -10.10
C LYS A 86 -10.99 37.77 -8.74
N ASP A 87 -11.63 37.25 -7.71
CA ASP A 87 -11.07 37.26 -6.37
C ASP A 87 -9.80 36.39 -6.33
N LYS A 88 -8.70 36.97 -5.84
CA LYS A 88 -7.39 36.34 -5.75
C LYS A 88 -7.42 35.08 -4.90
N GLU A 89 -8.25 35.06 -3.85
CA GLU A 89 -8.40 33.88 -2.98
C GLU A 89 -8.91 32.65 -3.76
N ASN A 90 -9.61 32.88 -4.88
CA ASN A 90 -10.16 31.83 -5.73
C ASN A 90 -9.24 31.41 -6.88
N TYR A 91 -8.08 32.06 -7.08
CA TYR A 91 -7.16 31.73 -8.17
C TYR A 91 -6.75 30.25 -8.18
N PRO A 92 -6.39 29.61 -7.05
CA PRO A 92 -6.05 28.19 -7.05
C PRO A 92 -7.16 27.30 -7.65
N GLU A 93 -8.42 27.58 -7.33
CA GLU A 93 -9.57 26.79 -7.81
C GLU A 93 -9.75 26.94 -9.32
N LEU A 94 -9.68 28.17 -9.83
CA LEU A 94 -9.84 28.47 -11.26
C LEU A 94 -8.72 27.82 -12.10
N LEU A 95 -7.50 27.84 -11.57
CA LEU A 95 -6.32 27.34 -12.28
C LEU A 95 -6.22 25.80 -12.28
N VAL A 96 -6.86 25.08 -11.33
CA VAL A 96 -6.87 23.60 -11.32
C VAL A 96 -7.45 23.02 -12.61
N ALA A 97 -8.45 23.67 -13.21
CA ALA A 97 -9.03 23.24 -14.48
C ALA A 97 -8.03 23.29 -15.65
N HIS A 98 -6.95 24.03 -15.50
CA HIS A 98 -5.89 24.23 -16.48
C HIS A 98 -4.55 23.68 -15.98
N TYR A 99 -4.54 22.64 -15.15
CA TYR A 99 -3.36 22.13 -14.43
C TYR A 99 -2.08 22.07 -15.27
N TYR A 100 -2.11 21.44 -16.45
CA TYR A 100 -0.91 21.32 -17.30
C TYR A 100 -0.49 22.64 -17.96
N PRO A 101 -1.38 23.40 -18.62
CA PRO A 101 -1.07 24.74 -19.11
C PRO A 101 -0.52 25.69 -18.03
N VAL A 102 -1.04 25.61 -16.80
CA VAL A 102 -0.58 26.41 -15.66
C VAL A 102 0.85 26.02 -15.28
N ASN A 103 1.18 24.73 -15.24
CA ASN A 103 2.54 24.29 -14.97
C ASN A 103 3.54 24.76 -16.04
N ASP A 104 3.17 24.70 -17.32
CA ASP A 104 3.97 25.24 -18.43
C ASP A 104 4.25 26.74 -18.25
N TRP A 105 3.22 27.49 -17.89
CA TRP A 105 3.32 28.93 -17.68
C TRP A 105 4.25 29.25 -16.50
N PHE A 106 4.08 28.59 -15.35
CA PHE A 106 4.95 28.83 -14.18
C PHE A 106 6.40 28.44 -14.42
N CYS A 107 6.68 27.34 -15.14
CA CYS A 107 8.05 27.00 -15.52
C CYS A 107 8.71 28.11 -16.34
N SER A 108 7.97 28.69 -17.28
CA SER A 108 8.44 29.77 -18.15
C SER A 108 8.64 31.07 -17.37
N ALA A 109 7.63 31.48 -16.58
CA ALA A 109 7.68 32.69 -15.76
C ALA A 109 8.82 32.65 -14.73
N PHE A 110 9.03 31.51 -14.06
CA PHE A 110 10.18 31.33 -13.16
C PHE A 110 11.52 31.39 -13.89
N GLY A 111 11.60 30.84 -15.10
CA GLY A 111 12.79 30.97 -15.94
C GLY A 111 13.10 32.43 -16.26
N GLU A 112 12.09 33.20 -16.69
CA GLU A 112 12.24 34.62 -16.99
C GLU A 112 12.67 35.44 -15.76
N LEU A 113 12.09 35.17 -14.59
CA LEU A 113 12.47 35.80 -13.33
C LEU A 113 13.94 35.53 -13.00
N ILE A 114 14.38 34.26 -13.02
CA ILE A 114 15.77 33.90 -12.74
C ILE A 114 16.73 34.52 -13.77
N ASN A 115 16.36 34.53 -15.06
CA ASN A 115 17.16 35.14 -16.10
C ASN A 115 17.29 36.66 -15.92
N HIS A 116 16.21 37.34 -15.53
CA HIS A 116 16.24 38.77 -15.23
C HIS A 116 17.17 39.06 -14.04
N ILE A 117 17.04 38.30 -12.95
CA ILE A 117 17.94 38.39 -11.78
C ILE A 117 19.40 38.19 -12.18
N LYS A 118 19.68 37.21 -13.05
CA LYS A 118 21.03 36.93 -13.56
C LYS A 118 21.61 38.06 -14.41
N ARG A 119 20.81 38.58 -15.35
CA ARG A 119 21.25 39.57 -16.34
C ARG A 119 21.51 40.94 -15.72
N GLU A 120 20.69 41.31 -14.75
CA GLU A 120 20.78 42.60 -14.05
C GLU A 120 21.61 42.50 -12.75
N ASP A 121 22.26 41.36 -12.49
CA ASP A 121 23.11 41.09 -11.32
C ASP A 121 22.44 41.42 -9.97
N LEU A 122 21.19 40.97 -9.82
CA LEU A 122 20.33 41.35 -8.68
C LEU A 122 20.47 40.42 -7.47
N SER A 123 21.27 39.36 -7.55
CA SER A 123 21.31 38.29 -6.52
C SER A 123 21.60 38.83 -5.11
N ALA A 124 22.54 39.78 -4.98
CA ALA A 124 22.90 40.39 -3.71
C ALA A 124 21.87 41.42 -3.19
N ARG A 125 20.97 41.91 -4.06
CA ARG A 125 19.93 42.88 -3.74
C ARG A 125 18.61 42.24 -3.33
N ILE A 126 18.44 40.94 -3.60
CA ILE A 126 17.19 40.22 -3.35
C ILE A 126 17.21 39.60 -1.95
N ASP A 127 16.25 40.00 -1.12
CA ASP A 127 16.05 39.42 0.21
C ASP A 127 15.28 38.09 0.11
N THR A 128 16.03 36.98 0.08
CA THR A 128 15.46 35.62 0.03
C THR A 128 14.73 35.22 1.32
N ALA A 129 15.07 35.83 2.47
CA ALA A 129 14.37 35.63 3.72
C ALA A 129 13.01 36.36 3.74
N GLY A 130 13.00 37.59 3.21
CA GLY A 130 11.79 38.36 2.94
C GLY A 130 10.84 37.63 1.99
N ILE A 131 11.35 37.08 0.88
CA ILE A 131 10.57 36.24 -0.04
C ILE A 131 9.94 35.04 0.67
N SER A 132 10.69 34.36 1.54
CA SER A 132 10.18 33.19 2.26
C SER A 132 9.04 33.56 3.22
N SER A 133 9.12 34.75 3.83
CA SER A 133 8.08 35.26 4.74
C SER A 133 6.81 35.67 3.98
N GLU A 134 6.96 36.39 2.87
CA GLU A 134 5.83 36.80 2.02
C GLU A 134 5.17 35.62 1.33
N GLU A 135 5.95 34.64 0.89
CA GLU A 135 5.40 33.39 0.35
C GLU A 135 4.50 32.72 1.39
N TYR A 136 4.98 32.56 2.62
CA TYR A 136 4.19 31.88 3.64
C TYR A 136 2.87 32.62 3.89
N ARG A 137 2.89 33.97 3.88
CA ARG A 137 1.69 34.80 3.96
C ARG A 137 0.73 34.53 2.81
N TYR A 138 1.21 34.53 1.55
CA TYR A 138 0.37 34.21 0.39
C TYR A 138 -0.17 32.78 0.44
N LEU A 139 0.65 31.84 0.86
CA LEU A 139 0.24 30.44 0.95
C LEU A 139 -0.90 30.27 1.96
N GLN A 140 -0.86 30.99 3.09
CA GLN A 140 -1.97 31.02 4.05
C GLN A 140 -3.27 31.58 3.46
N ILE A 141 -3.18 32.60 2.61
CA ILE A 141 -4.34 33.16 1.89
C ILE A 141 -4.93 32.10 0.94
N TYR A 142 -4.08 31.48 0.12
CA TYR A 142 -4.53 30.53 -0.90
C TYR A 142 -4.91 29.15 -0.35
N SER A 143 -4.35 28.73 0.79
CA SER A 143 -4.65 27.44 1.42
C SER A 143 -5.89 27.46 2.32
N GLY A 144 -6.48 28.64 2.53
CA GLY A 144 -7.66 28.83 3.38
C GLY A 144 -7.40 28.42 4.84
N SER A 145 -8.29 27.60 5.40
CA SER A 145 -8.24 27.18 6.81
C SER A 145 -7.16 26.13 7.14
N SER A 146 -6.50 25.56 6.14
CA SER A 146 -5.42 24.59 6.36
C SER A 146 -4.13 25.30 6.77
N LYS A 147 -3.42 24.81 7.80
CA LYS A 147 -2.07 25.30 8.15
C LYS A 147 -1.08 24.75 7.11
N PRO A 148 -0.59 25.56 6.15
CA PRO A 148 0.23 25.03 5.09
C PRO A 148 1.65 24.77 5.59
N ILE A 149 2.33 23.79 4.98
CA ILE A 149 3.73 23.50 5.27
C ILE A 149 4.59 24.54 4.53
N PRO A 150 5.42 25.35 5.23
CA PRO A 150 6.33 26.29 4.60
C PRO A 150 7.29 25.58 3.64
N LEU A 151 7.62 26.23 2.53
CA LEU A 151 8.63 25.73 1.58
C LEU A 151 10.04 26.06 2.05
N MET A 152 11.02 25.40 1.45
CA MET A 152 12.42 25.73 1.68
C MET A 152 12.73 27.11 1.06
N PRO A 153 13.65 27.90 1.65
CA PRO A 153 14.13 29.14 1.04
C PRO A 153 14.67 28.92 -0.38
N ILE A 154 14.58 29.95 -1.21
CA ILE A 154 15.10 29.91 -2.59
C ILE A 154 16.63 29.93 -2.55
N ASP A 155 17.23 28.99 -3.25
CA ASP A 155 18.68 28.88 -3.43
C ASP A 155 19.08 29.54 -4.76
N LEU A 156 19.17 30.88 -4.76
CA LEU A 156 19.44 31.64 -5.98
C LEU A 156 20.82 31.31 -6.55
N ASP A 157 21.82 31.04 -5.71
CA ASP A 157 23.17 30.73 -6.16
C ASP A 157 23.20 29.49 -7.05
N ASP A 158 22.49 28.42 -6.66
CA ASP A 158 22.42 27.22 -7.46
C ASP A 158 21.56 27.39 -8.73
N LEU A 159 20.46 28.16 -8.64
CA LEU A 159 19.59 28.45 -9.79
C LEU A 159 20.29 29.30 -10.86
N LEU A 160 21.15 30.25 -10.46
CA LEU A 160 21.88 31.12 -11.39
C LEU A 160 23.01 30.37 -12.14
N LYS A 161 23.47 29.23 -11.63
CA LYS A 161 24.46 28.35 -12.28
C LYS A 161 23.88 27.55 -13.45
N PHE A 162 22.57 27.57 -13.69
CA PHE A 162 21.99 26.93 -14.86
C PHE A 162 22.39 27.64 -16.16
N SER A 163 22.73 26.84 -17.16
CA SER A 163 23.07 27.32 -18.51
C SER A 163 21.82 27.64 -19.34
N SER A 164 20.73 26.92 -19.10
CA SER A 164 19.43 27.07 -19.74
C SER A 164 18.44 27.79 -18.82
N VAL A 165 17.79 28.83 -19.35
CA VAL A 165 16.70 29.56 -18.68
C VAL A 165 15.53 28.63 -18.36
N SER A 166 15.20 27.73 -19.30
CA SER A 166 14.13 26.75 -19.14
C SER A 166 14.42 25.78 -17.99
N ASP A 167 15.66 25.33 -17.85
CA ASP A 167 16.04 24.40 -16.79
C ASP A 167 16.03 25.07 -15.42
N ALA A 168 16.51 26.32 -15.34
CA ALA A 168 16.45 27.12 -14.12
C ALA A 168 15.00 27.34 -13.66
N GLY A 169 14.10 27.68 -14.61
CA GLY A 169 12.68 27.85 -14.34
C GLY A 169 12.01 26.58 -13.85
N LYS A 170 12.31 25.44 -14.49
CA LYS A 170 11.81 24.12 -14.07
C LYS A 170 12.34 23.70 -12.70
N ALA A 171 13.61 23.96 -12.40
CA ALA A 171 14.20 23.69 -11.09
C ALA A 171 13.48 24.49 -9.99
N LEU A 172 13.26 25.79 -10.20
CA LEU A 172 12.50 26.62 -9.26
C LEU A 172 11.05 26.16 -9.13
N PHE A 173 10.40 25.79 -10.25
CA PHE A 173 9.05 25.20 -10.23
C PHE A 173 8.99 23.95 -9.34
N LEU A 174 9.90 22.99 -9.51
CA LEU A 174 9.92 21.74 -8.73
C LEU A 174 10.20 22.00 -7.24
N ASP A 175 11.13 22.89 -6.92
CA ASP A 175 11.40 23.30 -5.54
C ASP A 175 10.17 23.97 -4.92
N THR A 176 9.43 24.78 -5.68
CA THR A 176 8.15 25.40 -5.26
C THR A 176 7.05 24.36 -5.02
N MET A 177 7.02 23.29 -5.83
CA MET A 177 6.11 22.16 -5.63
C MET A 177 6.47 21.30 -4.42
N GLY A 178 7.59 21.60 -3.74
CA GLY A 178 8.04 20.94 -2.52
C GLY A 178 8.95 19.74 -2.76
N PHE A 179 9.50 19.59 -3.98
CA PHE A 179 10.36 18.45 -4.30
C PHE A 179 11.63 18.41 -3.44
N ASN A 180 12.19 19.57 -3.09
CA ASN A 180 13.35 19.65 -2.20
C ASN A 180 12.99 19.56 -0.71
N ASN A 181 11.69 19.55 -0.36
CA ASN A 181 11.22 19.64 1.03
C ASN A 181 10.61 18.31 1.52
N PRO A 182 11.31 17.55 2.39
CA PRO A 182 10.78 16.31 2.96
C PRO A 182 9.52 16.50 3.81
N ALA A 183 9.24 17.71 4.30
CA ALA A 183 7.99 18.00 4.99
C ALA A 183 6.82 18.12 4.00
N VAL A 184 7.05 18.44 2.73
CA VAL A 184 5.98 18.46 1.71
C VAL A 184 5.81 17.10 1.05
N MET A 185 6.91 16.45 0.64
CA MET A 185 6.92 15.09 0.08
C MET A 185 7.85 14.19 0.89
N GLY A 186 7.28 13.36 1.75
CA GLY A 186 8.00 12.67 2.83
C GLY A 186 8.69 11.38 2.40
N GLY A 187 9.43 10.80 3.35
CA GLY A 187 10.00 9.46 3.21
C GLY A 187 11.50 9.41 2.96
N GLN A 188 12.15 8.44 3.61
CA GLN A 188 13.55 8.07 3.43
C GLN A 188 13.67 6.54 3.32
N PRO A 189 13.30 5.93 2.18
CA PRO A 189 13.28 4.47 2.04
C PRO A 189 14.68 3.83 2.13
N ARG A 190 15.75 4.63 1.97
CA ARG A 190 17.15 4.22 2.12
C ARG A 190 17.69 4.40 3.54
N GLY A 191 16.84 4.73 4.51
CA GLY A 191 17.25 4.87 5.92
C GLY A 191 17.96 3.61 6.44
N LYS A 192 19.04 3.83 7.22
CA LYS A 192 19.89 2.75 7.74
C LYS A 192 19.14 1.74 8.61
N SER A 193 18.10 2.17 9.33
CA SER A 193 17.25 1.31 10.17
C SER A 193 15.77 1.47 9.81
N LEU A 194 14.99 0.41 10.00
CA LEU A 194 13.55 0.40 9.72
C LEU A 194 12.76 1.39 10.60
N THR A 195 13.20 1.61 11.84
CA THR A 195 12.61 2.63 12.73
C THR A 195 12.76 4.05 12.16
N ARG A 196 13.95 4.38 11.60
CA ARG A 196 14.17 5.68 10.95
C ARG A 196 13.35 5.82 9.68
N VAL A 197 13.24 4.74 8.90
CA VAL A 197 12.35 4.69 7.73
C VAL A 197 10.92 4.98 8.16
N LYS A 198 10.35 4.22 9.11
CA LYS A 198 8.98 4.42 9.61
C LYS A 198 8.75 5.87 10.07
N LYS A 199 9.66 6.41 10.89
CA LYS A 199 9.58 7.80 11.38
C LYS A 199 9.59 8.83 10.25
N SER A 200 10.33 8.59 9.16
CA SER A 200 10.43 9.53 8.02
C SER A 200 9.14 9.69 7.22
N TYR A 201 8.19 8.77 7.37
CA TYR A 201 6.89 8.83 6.71
C TYR A 201 5.78 9.41 7.60
N GLY A 202 5.96 9.47 8.92
CA GLY A 202 4.87 9.82 9.85
C GLY A 202 3.64 8.95 9.56
N ASP A 203 2.49 9.61 9.40
CA ASP A 203 1.20 8.96 9.16
C ASP A 203 0.83 8.83 7.65
N ARG A 204 1.77 9.13 6.74
CA ARG A 204 1.49 9.15 5.29
C ARG A 204 1.29 7.76 4.70
N LEU A 205 1.90 6.73 5.28
CA LEU A 205 1.75 5.35 4.83
C LEU A 205 0.42 4.78 5.30
N LEU A 206 -0.52 4.62 4.36
CA LEU A 206 -1.82 4.01 4.57
C LEU A 206 -1.84 2.53 4.16
N ASP A 207 -2.86 1.78 4.61
CA ASP A 207 -2.99 0.33 4.42
C ASP A 207 -2.85 -0.10 2.95
N ARG A 208 -3.38 0.67 2.00
CA ARG A 208 -3.25 0.38 0.57
C ARG A 208 -1.79 0.27 0.09
N HIS A 209 -0.87 1.06 0.65
CA HIS A 209 0.56 0.96 0.34
C HIS A 209 1.15 -0.34 0.88
N HIS A 210 0.79 -0.70 2.11
CA HIS A 210 1.22 -1.94 2.74
C HIS A 210 0.68 -3.17 2.02
N VAL A 211 -0.57 -3.14 1.55
CA VAL A 211 -1.15 -4.20 0.72
C VAL A 211 -0.32 -4.40 -0.55
N LEU A 212 -0.04 -3.33 -1.31
CA LEU A 212 0.77 -3.43 -2.53
C LEU A 212 2.17 -3.99 -2.25
N ALA A 213 2.78 -3.62 -1.13
CA ALA A 213 4.07 -4.18 -0.71
C ALA A 213 3.99 -5.68 -0.41
N ARG A 214 2.92 -6.15 0.23
CA ARG A 214 2.69 -7.60 0.49
C ARG A 214 2.48 -8.37 -0.80
N LEU A 215 1.65 -7.87 -1.71
CA LEU A 215 1.42 -8.51 -3.01
C LEU A 215 2.72 -8.64 -3.83
N ALA A 216 3.62 -7.67 -3.70
CA ALA A 216 4.95 -7.73 -4.29
C ALA A 216 5.88 -8.74 -3.59
N MET A 217 5.87 -8.77 -2.25
CA MET A 217 6.63 -9.74 -1.45
C MET A 217 6.24 -11.19 -1.76
N GLU A 218 4.94 -11.44 -1.92
CA GLU A 218 4.40 -12.75 -2.32
C GLU A 218 4.79 -13.14 -3.75
N GLY A 219 5.30 -12.20 -4.54
CA GLY A 219 5.59 -12.42 -5.95
C GLY A 219 4.37 -12.45 -6.86
N TRP A 220 3.18 -12.11 -6.34
CA TRP A 220 1.94 -12.04 -7.12
C TRP A 220 1.89 -10.78 -8.00
N CYS A 221 2.34 -9.64 -7.47
CA CYS A 221 2.43 -8.38 -8.20
C CYS A 221 3.81 -7.73 -8.02
N PRO A 222 4.88 -8.35 -8.54
CA PRO A 222 6.24 -7.84 -8.35
C PRO A 222 6.52 -6.60 -9.20
N LEU A 223 5.69 -6.27 -10.19
CA LEU A 223 5.81 -5.07 -11.02
C LEU A 223 4.65 -4.11 -10.75
N LEU A 224 4.98 -2.86 -10.48
CA LEU A 224 4.04 -1.77 -10.27
C LEU A 224 4.42 -0.56 -11.11
N LEU A 225 3.43 0.09 -11.71
CA LEU A 225 3.58 1.34 -12.45
C LEU A 225 2.93 2.49 -11.67
N THR A 226 3.54 3.66 -11.72
CA THR A 226 2.96 4.86 -11.13
C THR A 226 3.38 6.12 -11.86
N THR A 227 2.49 7.11 -11.86
CA THR A 227 2.77 8.49 -12.26
C THR A 227 3.07 9.39 -11.05
N ASN A 228 3.06 8.84 -9.84
CA ASN A 228 3.31 9.59 -8.60
C ASN A 228 4.81 9.77 -8.37
N TYR A 229 5.17 10.92 -7.81
CA TYR A 229 6.57 11.29 -7.56
C TYR A 229 7.04 10.90 -6.15
N ASP A 230 6.10 10.85 -5.19
CA ASP A 230 6.28 10.59 -3.76
C ASP A 230 6.94 9.25 -3.45
N LEU A 231 7.36 9.01 -2.21
CA LEU A 231 8.12 7.80 -1.85
C LEU A 231 7.30 6.78 -1.06
N LEU A 232 5.97 6.84 -1.11
CA LEU A 232 5.11 6.04 -0.24
C LEU A 232 5.20 4.55 -0.57
N LEU A 233 5.22 4.20 -1.86
CA LEU A 233 5.35 2.81 -2.31
C LEU A 233 6.72 2.23 -1.93
N GLU A 234 7.80 2.96 -2.18
CA GLU A 234 9.15 2.58 -1.76
C GLU A 234 9.27 2.43 -0.24
N GLY A 235 8.56 3.28 0.51
CA GLY A 235 8.48 3.23 1.97
C GLY A 235 7.79 1.98 2.48
N ALA A 236 6.60 1.68 1.96
CA ALA A 236 5.88 0.47 2.30
C ALA A 236 6.67 -0.78 1.93
N TYR A 237 7.35 -0.79 0.78
CA TYR A 237 8.20 -1.89 0.35
C TYR A 237 9.37 -2.09 1.33
N ARG A 238 10.01 -0.99 1.73
CA ARG A 238 11.08 -1.01 2.71
C ARG A 238 10.62 -1.55 4.06
N LEU A 239 9.45 -1.12 4.55
CA LEU A 239 8.87 -1.58 5.82
C LEU A 239 8.37 -3.02 5.78
N ALA A 240 7.97 -3.54 4.60
CA ALA A 240 7.64 -4.94 4.41
C ALA A 240 8.86 -5.88 4.52
N GLY A 241 10.09 -5.34 4.43
CA GLY A 241 11.33 -6.09 4.56
C GLY A 241 12.23 -6.04 3.33
N MET A 242 11.79 -5.42 2.23
CA MET A 242 12.58 -5.36 0.99
C MET A 242 13.72 -4.33 1.08
N TRP A 243 14.85 -4.65 0.50
CA TRP A 243 16.01 -3.75 0.41
C TRP A 243 16.12 -3.09 -0.97
N PRO A 244 16.40 -1.78 -1.05
CA PRO A 244 16.65 -1.12 -2.32
C PRO A 244 17.96 -1.64 -2.95
N ARG A 245 17.93 -2.02 -4.24
CA ARG A 245 19.14 -2.57 -4.93
C ARG A 245 20.29 -1.58 -5.14
N LYS A 246 20.04 -0.27 -5.23
CA LYS A 246 21.11 0.74 -5.39
C LYS A 246 21.61 1.18 -4.01
N GLY A 247 22.88 0.90 -3.68
CA GLY A 247 23.52 1.49 -2.50
C GLY A 247 24.53 0.66 -1.69
N GLY A 248 25.13 -0.41 -2.23
CA GLY A 248 26.23 -1.12 -1.53
C GLY A 248 25.87 -1.72 -0.16
N CYS A 249 24.59 -1.69 0.23
CA CYS A 249 24.12 -2.35 1.45
C CYS A 249 24.20 -3.86 1.21
N ASN A 250 25.27 -4.47 1.71
CA ASN A 250 25.30 -5.89 2.02
C ASN A 250 24.14 -6.16 2.98
N SER A 251 23.00 -6.56 2.42
CA SER A 251 21.87 -7.01 3.22
C SER A 251 22.30 -8.27 3.94
N PRO A 252 22.14 -8.38 5.27
CA PRO A 252 22.10 -9.69 5.90
C PRO A 252 20.88 -10.40 5.32
N ARG A 253 21.09 -11.21 4.28
CA ARG A 253 20.08 -12.09 3.70
C ARG A 253 19.51 -12.92 4.85
N LEU A 254 18.29 -12.59 5.27
CA LEU A 254 17.46 -13.58 5.94
C LEU A 254 17.02 -14.53 4.82
N ALA A 255 17.31 -15.81 4.98
CA ALA A 255 17.26 -16.82 3.91
C ALA A 255 15.85 -17.06 3.29
N TYR A 256 14.80 -16.41 3.82
CA TYR A 256 13.40 -16.79 3.65
C TYR A 256 12.56 -15.78 2.84
N GLN A 257 13.18 -14.95 2.01
CA GLN A 257 12.44 -14.00 1.17
C GLN A 257 12.83 -14.17 -0.29
N THR A 258 11.91 -14.74 -1.08
CA THR A 258 12.04 -14.77 -2.54
C THR A 258 12.24 -13.35 -3.06
N TYR A 259 11.32 -12.42 -2.74
CA TYR A 259 11.42 -11.01 -3.14
C TYR A 259 12.02 -10.12 -2.03
N GLY A 260 13.24 -10.41 -1.57
CA GLY A 260 13.92 -9.60 -0.54
C GLY A 260 14.42 -8.21 -1.00
N HIS A 261 14.21 -7.85 -2.26
CA HIS A 261 14.71 -6.60 -2.85
C HIS A 261 13.68 -5.90 -3.70
N PHE A 262 13.80 -4.57 -3.78
CA PHE A 262 13.09 -3.77 -4.76
C PHE A 262 14.01 -2.85 -5.56
N HIS A 263 13.58 -2.52 -6.77
CA HIS A 263 14.23 -1.60 -7.68
C HIS A 263 13.25 -0.52 -8.13
N ARG A 264 13.67 0.73 -7.97
CA ARG A 264 12.95 1.89 -8.47
C ARG A 264 13.52 2.29 -9.83
N ILE A 265 12.67 2.35 -10.84
CA ILE A 265 12.99 2.81 -12.19
C ILE A 265 12.34 4.17 -12.36
N ALA A 266 13.13 5.25 -12.44
CA ALA A 266 12.62 6.62 -12.54
C ALA A 266 13.08 7.36 -13.81
N ALA A 267 13.88 6.71 -14.66
CA ALA A 267 14.37 7.25 -15.92
C ALA A 267 14.86 6.12 -16.84
N ALA A 268 15.02 6.41 -18.14
CA ALA A 268 15.55 5.47 -19.13
C ALA A 268 16.86 4.79 -18.69
N ARG A 269 17.79 5.57 -18.10
CA ARG A 269 19.06 5.05 -17.59
C ARG A 269 18.87 3.95 -16.55
N ASP A 270 17.84 4.04 -15.70
CA ASP A 270 17.57 3.02 -14.68
C ASP A 270 17.01 1.76 -15.33
N TYR A 271 16.14 1.92 -16.34
CA TYR A 271 15.55 0.83 -17.10
C TYR A 271 16.61 0.02 -17.85
N PHE A 272 17.50 0.68 -18.59
CA PHE A 272 18.53 0.00 -19.39
C PHE A 272 19.74 -0.48 -18.56
N ALA A 273 20.10 0.21 -17.48
CA ALA A 273 21.21 -0.21 -16.62
C ALA A 273 20.84 -1.37 -15.69
N SER A 274 19.56 -1.62 -15.45
CA SER A 274 19.11 -2.71 -14.58
C SER A 274 18.87 -3.98 -15.38
N GLY A 275 19.77 -4.96 -15.25
CA GLY A 275 19.38 -6.35 -15.47
C GLY A 275 18.27 -6.68 -14.46
N ALA A 276 17.10 -7.08 -14.94
CA ALA A 276 16.01 -7.58 -14.10
C ALA A 276 16.54 -8.76 -13.28
N GLY A 277 16.98 -8.47 -12.06
CA GLY A 277 17.49 -9.50 -11.17
C GLY A 277 16.32 -10.42 -10.86
N HIS A 278 16.50 -11.72 -11.06
CA HIS A 278 15.54 -12.72 -10.64
C HIS A 278 15.11 -12.42 -9.19
N ARG A 279 13.80 -12.35 -8.95
CA ARG A 279 13.20 -12.06 -7.62
C ARG A 279 13.47 -10.66 -7.05
N THR A 280 13.35 -9.63 -7.89
CA THR A 280 13.34 -8.22 -7.46
C THR A 280 11.99 -7.59 -7.81
N ALA A 281 11.33 -6.95 -6.84
CA ALA A 281 10.13 -6.18 -7.11
C ALA A 281 10.51 -4.84 -7.79
N GLN A 282 9.70 -4.36 -8.72
CA GLN A 282 9.95 -3.18 -9.54
C GLN A 282 8.87 -2.13 -9.34
N ILE A 283 9.28 -0.91 -8.99
CA ILE A 283 8.42 0.26 -8.95
C ILE A 283 8.87 1.18 -10.10
N VAL A 284 8.02 1.28 -11.12
CA VAL A 284 8.29 2.11 -12.30
C VAL A 284 7.56 3.44 -12.17
N LYS A 285 8.32 4.53 -12.15
CA LYS A 285 7.82 5.89 -11.95
C LYS A 285 7.94 6.66 -13.24
N MET A 286 6.86 6.68 -14.00
CA MET A 286 6.84 7.18 -15.37
C MET A 286 7.10 8.68 -15.47
N HIS A 287 6.73 9.45 -14.45
CA HIS A 287 6.91 10.90 -14.43
C HIS A 287 8.15 11.36 -13.64
N GLY A 288 9.01 10.42 -13.25
CA GLY A 288 10.18 10.70 -12.43
C GLY A 288 9.92 10.49 -10.93
N CYS A 289 10.81 11.02 -10.10
CA CYS A 289 10.91 10.65 -8.69
C CYS A 289 11.53 11.75 -7.84
N VAL A 290 10.89 12.06 -6.72
CA VAL A 290 11.36 13.10 -5.79
C VAL A 290 12.71 12.75 -5.14
N ASP A 291 12.97 11.49 -4.81
CA ASP A 291 14.26 11.06 -4.24
C ASP A 291 15.40 11.20 -5.26
N ALA A 292 15.17 10.80 -6.51
CA ALA A 292 16.17 10.96 -7.56
C ALA A 292 16.44 12.43 -7.86
N TYR A 293 15.40 13.28 -7.85
CA TYR A 293 15.54 14.73 -7.96
C TYR A 293 16.43 15.28 -6.82
N ARG A 294 16.12 14.95 -5.56
CA ARG A 294 16.89 15.39 -4.37
C ARG A 294 18.35 14.95 -4.42
N GLU A 295 18.60 13.70 -4.84
CA GLU A 295 19.97 13.20 -4.98
C GLU A 295 20.74 13.92 -6.10
N CYS A 296 20.09 14.14 -7.25
CA CYS A 296 20.73 14.85 -8.37
C CYS A 296 20.96 16.33 -8.06
N ARG A 297 20.08 16.98 -7.28
CA ARG A 297 20.21 18.39 -6.85
C ARG A 297 21.51 18.68 -6.09
N LYS A 298 22.14 17.67 -5.47
CA LYS A 298 23.42 17.85 -4.76
C LYS A 298 24.59 18.18 -5.67
N GLU A 299 24.48 17.92 -6.97
CA GLU A 299 25.53 18.14 -7.96
C GLU A 299 24.93 18.78 -9.22
N GLN A 300 25.36 19.99 -9.55
CA GLN A 300 24.73 20.83 -10.59
C GLN A 300 24.54 20.11 -11.94
N GLU A 301 25.58 19.42 -12.43
CA GLU A 301 25.53 18.70 -13.71
C GLU A 301 24.49 17.56 -13.68
N LYS A 302 24.41 16.82 -12.57
CA LYS A 302 23.42 15.75 -12.40
C LYS A 302 22.02 16.31 -12.28
N TRP A 303 21.86 17.45 -11.61
CA TRP A 303 20.59 18.12 -11.47
C TRP A 303 20.03 18.50 -12.84
N GLN A 304 20.82 19.23 -13.63
CA GLN A 304 20.48 19.60 -15.02
C GLN A 304 20.13 18.38 -15.86
N ALA A 305 20.98 17.35 -15.86
CA ALA A 305 20.75 16.15 -16.65
C ALA A 305 19.49 15.36 -16.26
N TYR A 306 19.00 15.52 -15.03
CA TYR A 306 17.82 14.78 -14.54
C TYR A 306 16.50 15.53 -14.73
N LEU A 307 16.51 16.86 -14.89
CA LEU A 307 15.29 17.64 -15.08
C LEU A 307 14.38 17.12 -16.21
N PRO A 308 14.87 16.69 -17.38
CA PRO A 308 14.02 16.16 -18.44
C PRO A 308 13.22 14.91 -18.05
N ALA A 309 13.69 14.12 -17.07
CA ALA A 309 12.99 12.93 -16.60
C ALA A 309 11.76 13.24 -15.71
N MET A 310 11.64 14.49 -15.22
CA MET A 310 10.47 14.94 -14.45
C MET A 310 9.38 15.41 -15.41
N VAL A 311 8.23 14.74 -15.44
CA VAL A 311 7.14 15.05 -16.39
C VAL A 311 6.02 15.80 -15.67
N PHE A 312 5.85 17.08 -15.91
CA PHE A 312 4.87 17.93 -15.22
C PHE A 312 4.11 18.89 -16.13
N THR A 313 4.64 19.17 -17.31
CA THR A 313 4.05 20.11 -18.25
C THR A 313 3.28 19.41 -19.37
N TYR A 314 2.43 20.16 -20.07
CA TYR A 314 1.68 19.60 -21.21
C TYR A 314 2.64 19.17 -22.32
N ARG A 315 3.68 19.98 -22.59
CA ARG A 315 4.72 19.66 -23.56
C ARG A 315 5.42 18.36 -23.20
N GLU A 316 5.84 18.19 -21.95
CA GLU A 316 6.52 16.98 -21.49
C GLU A 316 5.63 15.74 -21.60
N ILE A 317 4.34 15.86 -21.31
CA ILE A 317 3.40 14.76 -21.47
C ILE A 317 3.15 14.43 -22.95
N GLN A 318 3.14 15.41 -23.86
CA GLN A 318 3.03 15.14 -25.29
C GLN A 318 4.32 14.50 -25.84
N HIS A 319 5.47 15.01 -25.41
CA HIS A 319 6.81 14.55 -25.77
C HIS A 319 7.28 13.35 -24.95
N TRP A 320 6.48 12.82 -24.01
CA TRP A 320 6.76 11.54 -23.34
C TRP A 320 6.98 10.40 -24.35
N ARG A 321 6.47 10.60 -25.58
CA ARG A 321 6.69 9.76 -26.76
C ARG A 321 8.15 9.67 -27.20
N GLU A 322 9.00 10.61 -26.81
CA GLU A 322 10.44 10.63 -27.11
C GLU A 322 11.21 9.74 -26.12
N ASP A 323 10.68 9.53 -24.91
CA ASP A 323 11.24 8.58 -23.93
C ASP A 323 10.69 7.16 -24.19
N ALA A 324 11.16 6.56 -25.29
CA ALA A 324 10.61 5.32 -25.87
C ALA A 324 10.40 4.17 -24.86
N TRP A 325 11.23 4.08 -23.82
CA TRP A 325 11.19 2.96 -22.87
C TRP A 325 9.87 2.91 -22.08
N SER A 326 9.37 4.02 -21.54
CA SER A 326 8.21 4.01 -20.63
C SER A 326 6.92 3.74 -21.41
N ARG A 327 6.82 4.30 -22.62
CA ARG A 327 5.73 4.05 -23.56
C ARG A 327 5.72 2.62 -24.05
N ASP A 328 6.85 2.12 -24.51
CA ASP A 328 6.91 0.79 -25.10
C ASP A 328 6.74 -0.28 -24.00
N MET A 329 7.22 -0.01 -22.79
CA MET A 329 6.91 -0.80 -21.60
C MET A 329 5.41 -0.79 -21.28
N LEU A 330 4.76 0.38 -21.19
CA LEU A 330 3.31 0.46 -20.92
C LEU A 330 2.51 -0.31 -21.98
N ARG A 331 2.83 -0.11 -23.26
CA ARG A 331 2.19 -0.85 -24.37
C ARG A 331 2.42 -2.36 -24.28
N SER A 332 3.61 -2.80 -23.89
CA SER A 332 3.92 -4.21 -23.69
C SER A 332 3.09 -4.80 -22.54
N ILE A 333 3.01 -4.09 -21.42
CA ILE A 333 2.21 -4.49 -20.25
C ILE A 333 0.74 -4.59 -20.63
N LEU A 334 0.17 -3.57 -21.27
CA LEU A 334 -1.23 -3.56 -21.69
C LEU A 334 -1.58 -4.74 -22.61
N ARG A 335 -0.63 -5.21 -23.44
CA ARG A 335 -0.85 -6.35 -24.34
C ARG A 335 -0.69 -7.71 -23.67
N THR A 336 0.07 -7.80 -22.58
CA THR A 336 0.52 -9.07 -22.00
C THR A 336 0.04 -9.33 -20.58
N ARG A 337 -0.50 -8.33 -19.90
CA ARG A 337 -0.89 -8.38 -18.49
C ARG A 337 -2.28 -7.80 -18.28
N THR A 338 -2.89 -8.19 -17.16
CA THR A 338 -4.06 -7.48 -16.63
C THR A 338 -3.58 -6.23 -15.90
N VAL A 339 -4.22 -5.09 -16.14
CA VAL A 339 -3.86 -3.83 -15.47
C VAL A 339 -4.95 -3.38 -14.51
N ALA A 340 -4.59 -3.11 -13.26
CA ALA A 340 -5.49 -2.53 -12.27
C ALA A 340 -5.18 -1.03 -12.12
N PHE A 341 -6.03 -0.16 -12.69
CA PHE A 341 -5.89 1.29 -12.62
C PHE A 341 -6.47 1.82 -11.31
N CYS A 342 -5.62 2.38 -10.45
CA CYS A 342 -6.02 2.80 -9.10
C CYS A 342 -5.91 4.30 -8.92
N SER A 343 -7.06 4.96 -8.71
CA SER A 343 -7.15 6.42 -8.54
C SER A 343 -6.39 7.18 -9.63
N TYR A 344 -6.45 6.63 -10.84
CA TYR A 344 -5.82 7.19 -12.03
C TYR A 344 -6.58 8.45 -12.44
N SER A 345 -5.88 9.59 -12.40
CA SER A 345 -6.42 10.86 -12.86
C SER A 345 -6.50 10.86 -14.38
N THR A 346 -7.66 11.26 -14.88
CA THR A 346 -7.92 11.36 -16.32
C THR A 346 -7.51 12.72 -16.88
N GLN A 347 -6.91 13.56 -16.03
CA GLN A 347 -6.28 14.80 -16.45
C GLN A 347 -5.04 14.54 -17.31
N ASP A 348 -4.48 13.32 -17.34
CA ASP A 348 -3.45 12.91 -18.28
C ASP A 348 -4.08 12.33 -19.57
N PRO A 349 -4.33 13.17 -20.60
CA PRO A 349 -4.97 12.72 -21.82
C PRO A 349 -4.09 11.77 -22.62
N VAL A 350 -2.76 11.90 -22.53
CA VAL A 350 -1.85 11.16 -23.41
C VAL A 350 -1.67 9.71 -22.94
N ILE A 351 -1.54 9.48 -21.63
CA ILE A 351 -1.53 8.12 -21.09
C ILE A 351 -2.89 7.46 -21.32
N HIS A 352 -4.00 8.19 -21.12
CA HIS A 352 -5.36 7.68 -21.38
C HIS A 352 -5.53 7.23 -22.83
N ASP A 353 -5.19 8.09 -23.79
CA ASP A 353 -5.29 7.76 -25.21
C ASP A 353 -4.38 6.59 -25.59
N THR A 354 -3.20 6.47 -24.96
CA THR A 354 -2.30 5.33 -25.17
C THR A 354 -2.95 4.03 -24.72
N ILE A 355 -3.54 3.99 -23.52
CA ILE A 355 -4.25 2.82 -22.99
C ILE A 355 -5.40 2.41 -23.92
N ARG A 356 -6.26 3.38 -24.26
CA ARG A 356 -7.42 3.15 -25.14
C ARG A 356 -7.00 2.60 -26.51
N SER A 357 -6.01 3.24 -27.13
CA SER A 357 -5.53 2.86 -28.47
C SER A 357 -4.95 1.45 -28.50
N VAL A 358 -4.24 1.02 -27.45
CA VAL A 358 -3.70 -0.35 -27.38
C VAL A 358 -4.82 -1.37 -27.27
N TYR A 359 -5.84 -1.13 -26.44
CA TYR A 359 -6.97 -2.05 -26.34
C TYR A 359 -7.82 -2.08 -27.62
N GLU A 360 -8.02 -0.95 -28.30
CA GLU A 360 -8.65 -0.91 -29.63
C GLU A 360 -7.85 -1.69 -30.68
N GLU A 361 -6.52 -1.55 -30.69
CA GLU A 361 -5.61 -2.32 -31.55
C GLU A 361 -5.71 -3.83 -31.28
N MET A 362 -5.69 -4.24 -30.00
CA MET A 362 -5.83 -5.65 -29.60
C MET A 362 -7.16 -6.24 -30.07
N ASN A 363 -8.25 -5.49 -29.91
CA ASN A 363 -9.57 -5.91 -30.38
C ASN A 363 -9.60 -6.06 -31.92
N ALA A 364 -9.01 -5.12 -32.66
CA ALA A 364 -8.96 -5.16 -34.12
C ALA A 364 -8.15 -6.33 -34.68
N ARG A 365 -7.12 -6.78 -33.96
CA ARG A 365 -6.25 -7.91 -34.36
C ARG A 365 -6.80 -9.29 -33.99
N ARG A 366 -7.95 -9.35 -33.30
CA ARG A 366 -8.53 -10.61 -32.89
C ARG A 366 -8.97 -11.39 -34.14
N PRO A 367 -8.46 -12.62 -34.38
CA PRO A 367 -8.89 -13.40 -35.54
C PRO A 367 -10.41 -13.62 -35.45
N ALA A 368 -11.08 -13.64 -36.62
CA ALA A 368 -12.52 -13.91 -36.75
C ALA A 368 -12.90 -15.36 -36.38
N GLN A 369 -12.19 -15.99 -35.44
CA GLN A 369 -12.38 -17.36 -35.01
C GLN A 369 -13.66 -17.50 -34.19
N LYS A 370 -14.59 -18.24 -34.80
CA LYS A 370 -15.79 -18.95 -34.31
C LYS A 370 -16.33 -18.54 -32.92
N LYS A 371 -17.55 -18.01 -32.97
CA LYS A 371 -18.71 -17.94 -32.03
C LYS A 371 -18.78 -18.77 -30.72
N CYS A 372 -17.77 -19.53 -30.30
CA CYS A 372 -17.72 -20.03 -28.94
C CYS A 372 -17.19 -18.90 -28.05
N LEU A 373 -18.10 -18.20 -27.37
CA LEU A 373 -17.70 -17.34 -26.26
C LEU A 373 -16.83 -18.19 -25.32
N PRO A 374 -15.65 -17.70 -24.88
CA PRO A 374 -14.92 -18.34 -23.80
C PRO A 374 -15.87 -18.60 -22.64
N SER A 375 -15.66 -19.68 -21.88
CA SER A 375 -16.38 -19.82 -20.62
C SER A 375 -16.13 -18.56 -19.79
N GLU A 376 -17.07 -18.19 -18.91
CA GLU A 376 -16.90 -16.99 -18.08
C GLU A 376 -15.61 -17.02 -17.24
N LYS A 377 -15.08 -18.23 -16.97
CA LYS A 377 -13.80 -18.48 -16.31
C LYS A 377 -12.57 -18.28 -17.21
N ASP A 378 -12.71 -18.39 -18.52
CA ASP A 378 -11.63 -18.27 -19.52
C ASP A 378 -11.61 -16.90 -20.21
N ARG A 379 -12.49 -15.98 -19.79
CA ARG A 379 -12.59 -14.65 -20.38
C ARG A 379 -11.39 -13.81 -19.91
N PRO A 380 -10.61 -13.20 -20.81
CA PRO A 380 -9.53 -12.33 -20.37
C PRO A 380 -10.15 -11.07 -19.76
N ASP A 381 -9.76 -10.75 -18.53
CA ASP A 381 -10.04 -9.48 -17.87
C ASP A 381 -8.80 -8.57 -18.00
N PRO A 382 -8.63 -7.81 -19.10
CA PRO A 382 -7.40 -7.06 -19.35
C PRO A 382 -7.29 -5.81 -18.46
N ALA A 383 -8.40 -5.30 -17.92
CA ALA A 383 -8.40 -4.11 -17.09
C ALA A 383 -9.41 -4.18 -15.92
N PHE A 384 -8.98 -3.63 -14.78
CA PHE A 384 -9.81 -3.27 -13.63
C PHE A 384 -9.60 -1.78 -13.33
N VAL A 385 -10.64 -1.10 -12.85
CA VAL A 385 -10.55 0.31 -12.48
C VAL A 385 -11.08 0.52 -11.08
N PHE A 386 -10.30 1.18 -10.24
CA PHE A 386 -10.73 1.69 -8.95
C PHE A 386 -11.09 3.17 -9.11
N ASP A 387 -12.36 3.51 -8.88
CA ASP A 387 -12.87 4.88 -9.02
C ASP A 387 -13.63 5.33 -7.78
N ALA A 388 -13.62 6.64 -7.54
CA ALA A 388 -14.41 7.22 -6.47
C ALA A 388 -15.89 7.28 -6.87
N PHE A 389 -16.78 6.86 -5.97
CA PHE A 389 -18.22 6.92 -6.20
C PHE A 389 -18.68 8.35 -6.52
N GLY A 390 -19.55 8.47 -7.52
CA GLY A 390 -20.12 9.74 -7.95
C GLY A 390 -19.22 10.61 -8.83
N GLN A 391 -17.93 10.27 -9.00
CA GLN A 391 -17.05 11.01 -9.91
C GLN A 391 -17.22 10.59 -11.37
N GLY A 392 -17.81 9.42 -11.63
CA GLY A 392 -18.38 9.05 -12.92
C GLY A 392 -17.46 9.31 -14.10
N ASN A 393 -16.17 8.99 -13.94
CA ASN A 393 -15.16 9.54 -14.83
C ASN A 393 -15.26 8.91 -16.22
N PHE A 394 -15.67 9.71 -17.21
CA PHE A 394 -15.89 9.30 -18.60
C PHE A 394 -14.72 8.47 -19.15
N HIS A 395 -13.49 8.94 -18.93
CA HIS A 395 -12.29 8.30 -19.46
C HIS A 395 -12.03 6.91 -18.88
N GLN A 396 -12.29 6.72 -17.59
CA GLN A 396 -12.17 5.41 -16.95
C GLN A 396 -13.22 4.42 -17.44
N GLN A 397 -14.44 4.88 -17.70
CA GLN A 397 -15.47 4.08 -18.35
C GLN A 397 -15.06 3.69 -19.78
N GLU A 398 -14.43 4.59 -20.53
CA GLU A 398 -13.92 4.27 -21.87
C GLU A 398 -12.78 3.22 -21.82
N ILE A 399 -11.91 3.25 -20.81
CA ILE A 399 -10.91 2.17 -20.59
C ILE A 399 -11.63 0.83 -20.41
N LEU A 400 -12.61 0.76 -19.49
CA LEU A 400 -13.37 -0.47 -19.22
C LEU A 400 -14.13 -0.95 -20.46
N ARG A 401 -14.67 -0.04 -21.27
CA ARG A 401 -15.36 -0.39 -22.52
C ARG A 401 -14.39 -0.93 -23.57
N ALA A 402 -13.21 -0.32 -23.74
CA ALA A 402 -12.19 -0.82 -24.65
C ALA A 402 -11.68 -2.20 -24.21
N ALA A 403 -11.41 -2.37 -22.92
CA ALA A 403 -11.03 -3.63 -22.29
C ALA A 403 -12.10 -4.73 -22.47
N ALA A 404 -13.39 -4.39 -22.28
CA ALA A 404 -14.49 -5.34 -22.46
C ALA A 404 -14.60 -5.83 -23.92
N LYS A 405 -14.29 -4.99 -24.92
CA LYS A 405 -14.22 -5.42 -26.33
C LYS A 405 -13.10 -6.44 -26.54
N VAL A 406 -11.93 -6.19 -25.97
CA VAL A 406 -10.81 -7.17 -25.96
C VAL A 406 -11.24 -8.48 -25.30
N ALA A 407 -12.04 -8.43 -24.24
CA ALA A 407 -12.64 -9.59 -23.57
C ALA A 407 -13.74 -10.31 -24.39
N GLY A 408 -14.12 -9.76 -25.55
CA GLY A 408 -15.11 -10.36 -26.48
C GLY A 408 -16.53 -9.85 -26.31
N THR A 409 -16.74 -8.77 -25.55
CA THR A 409 -18.04 -8.11 -25.46
C THR A 409 -18.25 -7.22 -26.68
N VAL A 410 -19.16 -7.60 -27.57
CA VAL A 410 -19.42 -6.91 -28.84
C VAL A 410 -19.96 -5.48 -28.61
N HIS A 411 -20.89 -5.33 -27.69
CA HIS A 411 -21.53 -4.06 -27.36
C HIS A 411 -21.50 -3.80 -25.85
N PRO A 412 -20.34 -3.39 -25.30
CA PRO A 412 -20.26 -3.08 -23.87
C PRO A 412 -21.15 -1.89 -23.55
N PRO A 413 -21.91 -1.94 -22.43
CA PRO A 413 -22.77 -0.84 -22.03
C PRO A 413 -21.96 0.43 -21.80
N ARG A 414 -22.60 1.60 -21.94
CA ARG A 414 -21.96 2.91 -21.66
C ARG A 414 -21.44 2.98 -20.22
N ASN A 415 -22.16 2.38 -19.28
CA ASN A 415 -21.77 2.26 -17.88
C ASN A 415 -21.24 0.85 -17.64
N CYS A 416 -19.99 0.59 -18.03
CA CYS A 416 -19.37 -0.71 -17.84
C CYS A 416 -18.97 -0.87 -16.37
N ARG A 417 -19.73 -1.69 -15.63
CA ARG A 417 -19.53 -1.87 -14.18
C ARG A 417 -18.85 -3.16 -13.78
N GLN A 418 -18.67 -4.09 -14.72
CA GLN A 418 -18.17 -5.43 -14.41
C GLN A 418 -16.85 -5.35 -13.62
N ASN A 419 -15.81 -4.71 -14.16
CA ASN A 419 -14.50 -4.59 -13.51
C ASN A 419 -14.28 -3.21 -12.88
N LEU A 420 -15.35 -2.54 -12.44
CA LEU A 420 -15.29 -1.28 -11.71
C LEU A 420 -15.33 -1.57 -10.19
N LEU A 421 -14.32 -1.11 -9.47
CA LEU A 421 -14.26 -1.19 -8.01
C LEU A 421 -14.45 0.22 -7.43
N GLY A 422 -15.68 0.52 -7.02
CA GLY A 422 -16.03 1.83 -6.44
C GLY A 422 -15.56 1.98 -5.00
N PHE A 423 -15.10 3.18 -4.63
CA PHE A 423 -14.74 3.53 -3.25
C PHE A 423 -15.07 4.99 -2.89
N HIS A 424 -14.95 5.33 -1.60
CA HIS A 424 -15.06 6.71 -1.10
C HIS A 424 -13.69 7.26 -0.64
N PHE A 425 -13.39 8.52 -0.94
CA PHE A 425 -12.23 9.20 -0.35
C PHE A 425 -12.51 9.52 1.12
N LYS A 426 -11.53 9.24 2.00
CA LYS A 426 -11.66 9.53 3.43
C LYS A 426 -11.84 11.03 3.68
N SER A 427 -11.13 11.85 2.90
CA SER A 427 -11.20 13.31 2.94
C SER A 427 -12.57 13.90 2.59
N HIS A 428 -13.43 13.18 1.87
CA HIS A 428 -14.74 13.71 1.45
C HIS A 428 -15.89 13.19 2.32
N THR A 429 -15.80 11.95 2.80
CA THR A 429 -16.89 11.28 3.54
C THR A 429 -16.32 10.24 4.51
N GLU A 430 -15.91 10.65 5.72
CA GLU A 430 -15.31 9.75 6.72
C GLU A 430 -16.18 8.50 7.02
N LYS A 431 -17.50 8.67 6.98
CA LYS A 431 -18.48 7.61 7.28
C LYS A 431 -18.81 6.69 6.10
N ALA A 432 -18.46 7.05 4.87
CA ALA A 432 -18.85 6.25 3.70
C ALA A 432 -17.97 4.99 3.55
N PHE A 433 -18.55 3.90 3.07
CA PHE A 433 -17.93 2.57 2.99
C PHE A 433 -18.22 1.92 1.62
N PRO A 434 -17.22 1.24 1.00
CA PRO A 434 -15.84 1.15 1.43
C PRO A 434 -15.03 2.38 1.02
N ASN A 435 -14.01 2.74 1.81
CA ASN A 435 -12.92 3.58 1.33
C ASN A 435 -11.85 2.75 0.60
N ILE A 436 -10.90 3.41 -0.06
CA ILE A 436 -9.87 2.73 -0.86
C ILE A 436 -8.97 1.80 -0.02
N ASP A 437 -8.67 2.13 1.24
CA ASP A 437 -7.86 1.26 2.11
C ASP A 437 -8.62 -0.04 2.42
N GLU A 438 -9.90 0.08 2.77
CA GLU A 438 -10.78 -1.06 3.04
C GLU A 438 -10.92 -1.96 1.80
N LEU A 439 -11.07 -1.36 0.62
CA LEU A 439 -11.14 -2.09 -0.63
C LEU A 439 -9.84 -2.86 -0.94
N PHE A 440 -8.67 -2.25 -0.74
CA PHE A 440 -7.37 -2.92 -0.92
C PHE A 440 -7.16 -4.04 0.11
N ARG A 441 -7.55 -3.81 1.37
CA ARG A 441 -7.52 -4.85 2.41
C ARG A 441 -8.40 -6.04 2.02
N TRP A 442 -9.57 -5.81 1.45
CA TRP A 442 -10.43 -6.89 0.93
C TRP A 442 -9.79 -7.64 -0.25
N VAL A 443 -9.20 -6.93 -1.21
CA VAL A 443 -8.48 -7.54 -2.34
C VAL A 443 -7.38 -8.47 -1.84
N TYR A 444 -6.59 -8.02 -0.86
CA TYR A 444 -5.57 -8.84 -0.23
C TYR A 444 -6.17 -10.05 0.49
N HIS A 445 -7.19 -9.84 1.33
CA HIS A 445 -7.87 -10.90 2.07
C HIS A 445 -8.35 -12.02 1.13
N ARG A 446 -9.06 -11.67 0.05
CA ARG A 446 -9.56 -12.65 -0.93
C ARG A 446 -8.45 -13.37 -1.68
N THR A 447 -7.39 -12.65 -2.06
CA THR A 447 -6.21 -13.26 -2.69
C THR A 447 -5.54 -14.27 -1.75
N LEU A 448 -5.35 -13.90 -0.48
CA LEU A 448 -4.76 -14.76 0.54
C LEU A 448 -5.64 -15.99 0.81
N ARG A 449 -6.96 -15.83 0.92
CA ARG A 449 -7.88 -16.96 1.12
C ARG A 449 -7.81 -17.98 0.00
N ARG A 450 -7.72 -17.52 -1.26
CA ARG A 450 -7.49 -18.42 -2.40
C ARG A 450 -6.15 -19.12 -2.36
N ARG A 451 -5.09 -18.41 -1.96
CA ARG A 451 -3.78 -19.03 -1.73
C ARG A 451 -3.86 -20.10 -0.65
N GLN A 452 -4.54 -19.82 0.45
CA GLN A 452 -4.76 -20.75 1.55
C GLN A 452 -5.49 -22.02 1.07
N GLN A 453 -6.55 -21.88 0.25
CA GLN A 453 -7.21 -23.03 -0.37
C GLN A 453 -6.24 -23.88 -1.20
N GLN A 454 -5.51 -23.26 -2.14
CA GLN A 454 -4.52 -23.99 -2.98
C GLN A 454 -3.46 -24.72 -2.14
N VAL A 455 -3.05 -24.11 -1.04
CA VAL A 455 -2.07 -24.65 -0.11
C VAL A 455 -2.67 -25.80 0.70
N LEU A 456 -3.92 -25.73 1.16
CA LEU A 456 -4.59 -26.86 1.80
C LEU A 456 -4.80 -28.04 0.83
N ASP A 457 -5.08 -27.76 -0.43
CA ASP A 457 -5.25 -28.79 -1.44
C ASP A 457 -3.92 -29.51 -1.73
N SER A 458 -2.80 -28.78 -1.74
CA SER A 458 -1.49 -29.32 -2.14
C SER A 458 -0.56 -29.74 -1.00
N GLN A 459 -0.59 -29.06 0.15
CA GLN A 459 0.40 -29.24 1.24
C GLN A 459 -0.15 -29.91 2.49
N LEU A 460 -1.47 -29.84 2.74
CA LEU A 460 -2.06 -30.34 3.98
C LEU A 460 -1.65 -31.79 4.34
N PRO A 461 -1.65 -32.77 3.41
CA PRO A 461 -1.24 -34.14 3.75
C PRO A 461 0.21 -34.21 4.23
N THR A 462 1.11 -33.48 3.57
CA THR A 462 2.56 -33.45 3.89
C THR A 462 2.81 -32.79 5.25
N VAL A 463 2.13 -31.67 5.53
CA VAL A 463 2.25 -30.94 6.80
C VAL A 463 1.82 -31.83 7.96
N LEU A 464 0.66 -32.46 7.85
CA LEU A 464 0.13 -33.31 8.91
C LEU A 464 0.98 -34.57 9.11
N ALA A 465 1.48 -35.19 8.03
CA ALA A 465 2.40 -36.31 8.14
C ALA A 465 3.70 -35.92 8.87
N ALA A 466 4.25 -34.74 8.57
CA ALA A 466 5.45 -34.24 9.24
C ALA A 466 5.20 -33.96 10.74
N ILE A 467 4.03 -33.43 11.10
CA ILE A 467 3.70 -33.09 12.49
C ILE A 467 3.28 -34.34 13.29
N PHE A 468 2.45 -35.22 12.74
CA PHE A 468 1.94 -36.40 13.48
C PHE A 468 2.86 -37.62 13.37
N GLY A 469 3.79 -37.63 12.42
CA GLY A 469 4.67 -38.77 12.16
C GLY A 469 4.00 -39.91 11.38
N HIS A 470 2.76 -39.74 10.94
CA HIS A 470 2.00 -40.67 10.10
C HIS A 470 1.01 -39.90 9.22
N PRO A 471 0.62 -40.44 8.05
CA PRO A 471 -0.41 -39.82 7.21
C PRO A 471 -1.78 -39.77 7.92
N CYS A 472 -2.56 -38.75 7.59
CA CYS A 472 -3.98 -38.64 7.98
C CYS A 472 -4.88 -39.36 6.96
N HIS A 473 -6.08 -39.73 7.40
CA HIS A 473 -7.09 -40.33 6.51
C HIS A 473 -7.65 -39.28 5.54
N GLN A 474 -7.94 -39.70 4.30
CA GLN A 474 -8.41 -38.81 3.23
C GLN A 474 -9.72 -38.09 3.61
N ASP A 475 -10.65 -38.81 4.25
CA ASP A 475 -11.93 -38.24 4.71
C ASP A 475 -11.73 -37.09 5.72
N GLU A 476 -10.71 -37.16 6.56
CA GLU A 476 -10.41 -36.09 7.52
C GLU A 476 -9.83 -34.84 6.84
N LEU A 477 -9.01 -35.06 5.81
CA LEU A 477 -8.42 -33.99 5.01
C LEU A 477 -9.51 -33.26 4.22
N ASP A 478 -10.41 -34.02 3.60
CA ASP A 478 -11.50 -33.46 2.80
C ASP A 478 -12.53 -32.74 3.68
N ALA A 479 -12.86 -33.29 4.85
CA ALA A 479 -13.71 -32.61 5.82
C ALA A 479 -13.14 -31.25 6.28
N LEU A 480 -11.83 -31.11 6.46
CA LEU A 480 -11.23 -29.81 6.78
C LEU A 480 -11.29 -28.85 5.59
N ARG A 481 -10.98 -29.33 4.38
CA ARG A 481 -11.00 -28.52 3.15
C ARG A 481 -12.40 -27.98 2.86
N ASP A 482 -13.41 -28.83 2.95
CA ASP A 482 -14.81 -28.43 2.76
C ASP A 482 -15.23 -27.36 3.76
N ARG A 483 -14.79 -27.49 5.01
CA ARG A 483 -15.07 -26.48 6.03
C ARG A 483 -14.36 -25.15 5.81
N PHE A 484 -13.13 -25.16 5.31
CA PHE A 484 -12.45 -23.92 4.94
C PHE A 484 -13.14 -23.26 3.75
N LYS A 485 -13.62 -24.07 2.79
CA LYS A 485 -14.42 -23.60 1.66
C LYS A 485 -15.76 -23.00 2.14
N ASP A 486 -16.43 -23.59 3.12
CA ASP A 486 -17.64 -23.02 3.72
C ASP A 486 -17.36 -21.65 4.37
N LEU A 487 -16.23 -21.51 5.08
CA LEU A 487 -15.80 -20.23 5.65
C LEU A 487 -15.55 -19.19 4.54
N TYR A 488 -14.87 -19.60 3.47
CA TYR A 488 -14.57 -18.76 2.32
C TYR A 488 -15.82 -18.22 1.62
N GLU A 489 -16.80 -19.10 1.38
CA GLU A 489 -18.09 -18.78 0.78
C GLU A 489 -18.95 -17.92 1.71
N TYR A 490 -18.90 -18.19 3.02
CA TYR A 490 -19.55 -17.34 4.03
C TYR A 490 -19.01 -15.90 4.01
N GLU A 491 -17.68 -15.72 4.03
CA GLU A 491 -17.04 -14.40 4.02
C GLU A 491 -17.42 -13.62 2.74
N GLU A 492 -17.55 -14.29 1.59
CA GLU A 492 -17.99 -13.69 0.33
C GLU A 492 -19.47 -13.27 0.36
N ALA A 493 -20.34 -14.19 0.82
CA ALA A 493 -21.76 -13.93 0.96
C ALA A 493 -22.04 -12.79 1.95
N GLU A 494 -21.19 -12.63 2.97
CA GLU A 494 -21.28 -11.53 3.92
C GLU A 494 -20.87 -10.19 3.29
N ALA A 495 -19.80 -10.17 2.50
CA ALA A 495 -19.36 -8.97 1.80
C ALA A 495 -20.40 -8.43 0.81
N ALA A 496 -21.15 -9.32 0.15
CA ALA A 496 -22.23 -8.95 -0.76
C ALA A 496 -23.38 -8.19 -0.08
N LYS A 497 -23.49 -8.26 1.26
CA LYS A 497 -24.52 -7.57 2.06
C LYS A 497 -24.05 -6.22 2.59
N TRP A 498 -22.77 -5.89 2.46
CA TRP A 498 -22.24 -4.67 3.05
C TRP A 498 -22.74 -3.41 2.36
N ASP A 499 -22.96 -2.40 3.18
CA ASP A 499 -23.49 -1.09 2.85
C ASP A 499 -22.72 0.01 3.60
N ASN A 500 -23.23 1.24 3.55
CA ASN A 500 -22.64 2.43 4.18
C ASN A 500 -22.83 2.51 5.71
N THR A 501 -23.04 1.39 6.41
CA THR A 501 -23.24 1.38 7.87
C THR A 501 -21.96 1.08 8.65
N ASP A 502 -21.89 1.58 9.89
CA ASP A 502 -20.82 1.23 10.82
C ASP A 502 -20.80 -0.28 11.13
N ASP A 503 -21.94 -0.96 11.03
CA ASP A 503 -22.01 -2.41 11.23
C ASP A 503 -21.26 -3.16 10.13
N SER A 504 -21.51 -2.80 8.85
CA SER A 504 -20.77 -3.33 7.70
C SER A 504 -19.26 -3.13 7.87
N ARG A 505 -18.82 -1.94 8.31
CA ARG A 505 -17.39 -1.65 8.57
C ARG A 505 -16.81 -2.49 9.71
N ARG A 506 -17.57 -2.73 10.79
CA ARG A 506 -17.14 -3.60 11.91
C ARG A 506 -17.00 -5.05 11.45
N ARG A 507 -17.97 -5.57 10.69
CA ARG A 507 -17.93 -6.93 10.13
C ARG A 507 -16.76 -7.10 9.17
N PHE A 508 -16.58 -6.15 8.26
CA PHE A 508 -15.41 -6.07 7.38
C PHE A 508 -14.10 -6.15 8.16
N SER A 509 -13.96 -5.33 9.21
CA SER A 509 -12.74 -5.27 10.02
C SER A 509 -12.48 -6.58 10.75
N ALA A 510 -13.51 -7.24 11.27
CA ALA A 510 -13.38 -8.51 11.96
C ALA A 510 -13.03 -9.67 11.01
N ILE A 511 -13.56 -9.67 9.80
CA ILE A 511 -13.21 -10.68 8.78
C ILE A 511 -11.79 -10.44 8.26
N CYS A 512 -11.46 -9.22 7.81
CA CYS A 512 -10.13 -8.90 7.31
C CYS A 512 -9.05 -9.01 8.39
N GLY A 513 -9.41 -8.79 9.65
CA GLY A 513 -8.55 -8.94 10.82
C GLY A 513 -7.86 -10.30 10.90
N TRP A 514 -8.50 -11.37 10.42
CA TRP A 514 -7.84 -12.67 10.35
C TRP A 514 -6.66 -12.67 9.38
N SER A 515 -6.78 -11.99 8.24
CA SER A 515 -5.67 -11.92 7.29
C SER A 515 -4.58 -10.96 7.75
N ASP A 516 -4.92 -9.71 8.10
CA ASP A 516 -3.91 -8.68 8.39
C ASP A 516 -3.49 -8.60 9.87
N GLY A 517 -4.36 -8.96 10.80
CA GLY A 517 -4.09 -9.01 12.24
C GLY A 517 -3.63 -10.37 12.76
N PHE A 518 -4.01 -11.48 12.13
CA PHE A 518 -3.64 -12.82 12.61
C PHE A 518 -2.61 -13.54 11.71
N HIS A 519 -2.96 -13.85 10.46
CA HIS A 519 -2.11 -14.64 9.57
C HIS A 519 -0.75 -13.98 9.30
N ILE A 520 -0.74 -12.68 9.00
CA ILE A 520 0.51 -11.96 8.73
C ILE A 520 1.45 -11.96 9.94
N PRO A 521 1.02 -11.51 11.13
CA PRO A 521 1.87 -11.60 12.30
C PRO A 521 2.28 -13.04 12.62
N LEU A 522 1.40 -14.03 12.46
CA LEU A 522 1.73 -15.43 12.77
C LEU A 522 2.87 -15.96 11.90
N LEU A 523 2.81 -15.74 10.59
CA LEU A 523 3.88 -16.15 9.67
C LEU A 523 5.19 -15.42 9.96
N ARG A 524 5.11 -14.14 10.37
CA ARG A 524 6.26 -13.37 10.83
C ARG A 524 6.88 -13.98 12.09
N GLU A 525 6.07 -14.42 13.05
CA GLU A 525 6.54 -15.10 14.27
C GLU A 525 7.18 -16.46 13.96
N MET A 526 6.59 -17.26 13.07
CA MET A 526 7.18 -18.54 12.63
C MET A 526 8.53 -18.32 11.94
N ALA A 527 8.64 -17.30 11.08
CA ALA A 527 9.91 -16.94 10.46
C ALA A 527 10.97 -16.52 11.49
N ALA A 528 10.58 -15.78 12.53
CA ALA A 528 11.50 -15.40 13.60
C ALA A 528 11.96 -16.63 14.40
N ALA A 529 11.07 -17.55 14.74
CA ALA A 529 11.39 -18.79 15.43
C ALA A 529 12.38 -19.64 14.61
N GLU A 530 12.19 -19.71 13.29
CA GLU A 530 13.04 -20.44 12.37
C GLU A 530 14.44 -19.81 12.26
N ILE A 531 14.54 -18.48 12.23
CA ILE A 531 15.82 -17.77 12.25
C ILE A 531 16.57 -18.05 13.55
N LEU A 532 15.87 -18.05 14.70
CA LEU A 532 16.47 -18.43 15.98
C LEU A 532 16.95 -19.88 15.97
N ARG A 533 16.16 -20.81 15.41
CA ARG A 533 16.52 -22.23 15.23
C ARG A 533 17.85 -22.37 14.48
N THR A 534 17.94 -21.72 13.33
CA THR A 534 19.09 -21.85 12.43
C THR A 534 20.37 -21.17 12.94
N HIS A 535 20.25 -20.27 13.92
CA HIS A 535 21.37 -19.48 14.45
C HIS A 535 21.66 -19.73 15.94
N LEU A 536 21.25 -20.90 16.46
CA LEU A 536 21.57 -21.37 17.81
C LEU A 536 23.07 -21.14 18.13
N GLY A 537 23.35 -20.36 19.18
CA GLY A 537 24.71 -20.05 19.67
C GLY A 537 25.24 -18.63 19.45
N LYS A 538 24.52 -17.73 18.74
CA LYS A 538 24.89 -16.30 18.54
C LYS A 538 23.79 -15.35 19.04
N GLU A 539 23.55 -15.36 20.35
CA GLU A 539 22.21 -15.01 20.87
C GLU A 539 21.84 -13.53 20.94
N LEU A 540 22.74 -12.60 21.26
CA LEU A 540 22.31 -11.22 21.56
C LEU A 540 22.09 -10.33 20.33
N SER A 541 23.02 -10.34 19.36
CA SER A 541 22.92 -9.46 18.19
C SER A 541 21.78 -9.86 17.25
N ILE A 542 21.50 -11.16 17.14
CA ILE A 542 20.42 -11.68 16.29
C ILE A 542 19.06 -11.38 16.92
N ARG A 543 18.90 -11.57 18.23
CA ARG A 543 17.66 -11.20 18.94
C ARG A 543 17.38 -9.70 18.85
N GLN A 544 18.43 -8.85 18.89
CA GLN A 544 18.29 -7.40 18.70
C GLN A 544 17.88 -7.03 17.25
N ASP A 545 18.52 -7.62 16.25
CA ASP A 545 18.18 -7.39 14.84
C ASP A 545 16.77 -7.89 14.50
N LEU A 546 16.40 -9.08 14.97
CA LEU A 546 15.04 -9.61 14.86
C LEU A 546 14.02 -8.73 15.57
N GLY A 547 14.31 -8.29 16.79
CA GLY A 547 13.44 -7.37 17.53
C GLY A 547 13.19 -6.06 16.77
N GLN A 548 14.23 -5.45 16.19
CA GLN A 548 14.10 -4.25 15.36
C GLN A 548 13.29 -4.51 14.08
N LYS A 549 13.43 -5.68 13.46
CA LYS A 549 12.67 -6.08 12.27
C LYS A 549 11.21 -6.37 12.61
N MET A 550 10.93 -6.98 13.75
CA MET A 550 9.57 -7.32 14.18
C MET A 550 8.80 -6.13 14.75
N ALA A 551 9.51 -5.10 15.24
CA ALA A 551 8.92 -3.82 15.64
C ALA A 551 8.41 -2.97 14.45
N VAL A 552 8.55 -3.45 13.22
CA VAL A 552 7.95 -2.83 12.02
C VAL A 552 7.09 -3.83 11.26
N SER A 553 6.37 -3.35 10.23
CA SER A 553 5.45 -4.13 9.39
C SER A 553 6.14 -5.19 8.50
N TRP A 554 7.18 -5.85 9.02
CA TRP A 554 7.93 -6.91 8.37
C TRP A 554 6.99 -8.06 8.00
N TYR A 555 7.17 -8.58 6.78
CA TYR A 555 6.26 -9.55 6.19
C TYR A 555 7.00 -10.83 5.80
N CYS A 556 6.42 -11.98 6.16
CA CYS A 556 6.84 -13.29 5.69
C CYS A 556 5.84 -13.78 4.63
N PRO A 557 6.25 -13.96 3.36
CA PRO A 557 5.35 -14.39 2.30
C PRO A 557 4.94 -15.85 2.46
N THR A 558 3.68 -16.15 2.14
CA THR A 558 3.13 -17.52 2.11
C THR A 558 3.72 -18.35 0.98
N LEU A 559 4.29 -17.72 -0.05
CA LEU A 559 4.99 -18.41 -1.13
C LEU A 559 6.21 -19.19 -0.64
N ASP A 560 6.95 -18.63 0.33
CA ASP A 560 8.21 -19.21 0.81
C ASP A 560 7.98 -20.36 1.80
N HIS A 561 6.86 -20.34 2.53
CA HIS A 561 6.46 -21.37 3.50
C HIS A 561 4.97 -21.75 3.33
N PRO A 562 4.62 -22.50 2.28
CA PRO A 562 3.24 -22.92 2.07
C PRO A 562 2.78 -23.91 3.16
N ASP A 563 3.69 -24.67 3.76
CA ASP A 563 3.43 -25.50 4.93
C ASP A 563 2.93 -24.68 6.14
N TRP A 564 3.59 -23.56 6.44
CA TRP A 564 3.18 -22.66 7.52
C TRP A 564 1.83 -22.00 7.24
N CYS A 565 1.58 -21.64 5.98
CA CYS A 565 0.30 -21.11 5.53
C CYS A 565 -0.84 -22.12 5.75
N ALA A 566 -0.63 -23.42 5.43
CA ALA A 566 -1.62 -24.47 5.71
C ALA A 566 -1.91 -24.58 7.21
N TRP A 567 -0.85 -24.61 8.04
CA TRP A 567 -1.00 -24.74 9.49
C TRP A 567 -1.68 -23.52 10.13
N ALA A 568 -1.38 -22.32 9.64
CA ALA A 568 -2.02 -21.09 10.11
C ALA A 568 -3.55 -21.12 9.90
N VAL A 569 -4.04 -21.76 8.82
CA VAL A 569 -5.48 -21.95 8.60
C VAL A 569 -6.09 -22.89 9.62
N ILE A 570 -5.42 -24.00 9.95
CA ILE A 570 -5.87 -24.93 11.00
C ILE A 570 -5.98 -24.19 12.34
N LEU A 571 -5.00 -23.35 12.68
CA LEU A 571 -5.02 -22.52 13.88
C LEU A 571 -6.19 -21.54 13.91
N GLU A 572 -6.46 -20.84 12.81
CA GLU A 572 -7.64 -19.96 12.71
C GLU A 572 -8.94 -20.73 12.94
N MET A 573 -9.12 -21.86 12.24
CA MET A 573 -10.33 -22.68 12.37
C MET A 573 -10.50 -23.22 13.79
N ALA A 574 -9.42 -23.67 14.42
CA ALA A 574 -9.41 -24.14 15.80
C ALA A 574 -9.80 -23.02 16.78
N LEU A 575 -9.23 -21.81 16.63
CA LEU A 575 -9.56 -20.66 17.49
C LEU A 575 -11.01 -20.20 17.33
N ARG A 576 -11.53 -20.18 16.10
CA ARG A 576 -12.95 -19.89 15.84
C ARG A 576 -13.87 -20.93 16.46
N GLN A 577 -13.51 -22.21 16.35
CA GLN A 577 -14.25 -23.31 16.97
C GLN A 577 -14.20 -23.25 18.49
N LEU A 578 -13.04 -22.92 19.06
CA LEU A 578 -12.88 -22.69 20.49
C LEU A 578 -13.86 -21.63 21.01
N ALA A 579 -13.90 -20.48 20.33
CA ALA A 579 -14.79 -19.39 20.68
C ALA A 579 -16.27 -19.80 20.56
N ALA A 580 -16.63 -20.52 19.49
CA ALA A 580 -17.99 -21.01 19.28
C ALA A 580 -18.43 -22.00 20.38
N HIS A 581 -17.57 -22.95 20.73
CA HIS A 581 -17.80 -23.91 21.81
C HIS A 581 -17.90 -23.24 23.18
N TRP A 582 -17.01 -22.30 23.48
CA TRP A 582 -17.07 -21.55 24.73
C TRP A 582 -18.40 -20.81 24.88
N ARG A 583 -18.94 -20.30 23.78
CA ARG A 583 -20.25 -19.64 23.74
C ARG A 583 -21.43 -20.61 23.65
N LYS A 584 -21.19 -21.93 23.65
CA LYS A 584 -22.20 -22.97 23.46
C LYS A 584 -22.97 -22.83 22.14
N GLN A 585 -22.30 -22.34 21.10
CA GLN A 585 -22.84 -22.05 19.77
C GLN A 585 -21.94 -22.65 18.68
N ALA A 586 -21.59 -23.93 18.76
CA ALA A 586 -20.63 -24.58 17.85
C ALA A 586 -20.93 -24.35 16.34
N ASN A 587 -22.21 -24.25 15.97
CA ASN A 587 -22.66 -24.04 14.59
C ASN A 587 -22.41 -22.61 14.06
N THR A 588 -21.95 -21.66 14.89
CA THR A 588 -21.72 -20.26 14.49
C THR A 588 -20.25 -19.90 14.30
N TRP A 589 -19.34 -20.88 14.29
CA TRP A 589 -17.88 -20.66 14.25
C TRP A 589 -17.38 -19.82 13.06
N MET A 590 -18.05 -19.89 11.91
CA MET A 590 -17.70 -19.07 10.73
C MET A 590 -18.23 -17.64 10.84
N GLN A 591 -19.31 -17.45 11.61
CA GLN A 591 -20.06 -16.22 11.64
C GLN A 591 -19.27 -15.10 12.33
N TYR A 592 -19.43 -13.89 11.82
CA TYR A 592 -18.94 -12.70 12.52
C TYR A 592 -19.47 -12.69 13.97
N SER A 593 -18.56 -12.42 14.90
CA SER A 593 -18.89 -12.23 16.30
C SER A 593 -18.12 -11.03 16.86
N PRO A 594 -18.77 -10.06 17.53
CA PRO A 594 -18.07 -8.97 18.20
C PRO A 594 -17.22 -9.47 19.38
N TRP A 595 -17.38 -10.74 19.77
CA TRP A 595 -16.69 -11.39 20.88
C TRP A 595 -15.49 -12.23 20.44
N LEU A 596 -15.17 -12.23 19.14
CA LEU A 596 -14.00 -12.90 18.57
C LEU A 596 -13.33 -11.93 17.60
N LYS A 597 -12.14 -11.46 17.96
CA LYS A 597 -11.44 -10.46 17.15
C LYS A 597 -9.97 -10.82 17.01
N ALA A 598 -9.52 -10.98 15.77
CA ALA A 598 -8.10 -10.97 15.44
C ALA A 598 -7.61 -9.51 15.43
N GLU A 599 -6.58 -9.23 16.22
CA GLU A 599 -6.02 -7.89 16.42
C GLU A 599 -4.60 -7.81 15.86
N ALA A 600 -4.27 -6.68 15.24
CA ALA A 600 -2.90 -6.38 14.88
C ALA A 600 -2.12 -5.99 16.13
N GLY A 601 -1.20 -6.86 16.57
CA GLY A 601 -0.36 -6.65 17.75
C GLY A 601 1.12 -6.51 17.43
N ASP A 602 1.82 -5.72 18.26
CA ASP A 602 3.29 -5.62 18.23
C ASP A 602 3.98 -6.86 18.82
N LEU A 603 3.23 -7.73 19.53
CA LEU A 603 3.74 -8.89 20.27
C LEU A 603 3.54 -10.23 19.56
N GLY A 604 2.98 -10.23 18.35
CA GLY A 604 2.70 -11.44 17.57
C GLY A 604 1.28 -11.47 17.04
N ALA A 605 0.80 -12.66 16.69
CA ALA A 605 -0.60 -12.85 16.29
C ALA A 605 -1.50 -12.85 17.52
N GLN A 606 -2.51 -11.99 17.55
CA GLN A 606 -3.37 -11.81 18.72
C GLN A 606 -4.83 -12.08 18.38
N VAL A 607 -5.51 -12.80 19.27
CA VAL A 607 -6.95 -13.06 19.18
C VAL A 607 -7.60 -12.81 20.54
N ASP A 608 -8.58 -11.91 20.56
CA ASP A 608 -9.42 -11.65 21.71
C ASP A 608 -10.70 -12.50 21.63
N ILE A 609 -11.01 -13.20 22.72
CA ILE A 609 -12.19 -14.06 22.83
C ILE A 609 -12.96 -13.72 24.10
N SER A 610 -14.28 -13.53 24.00
CA SER A 610 -15.18 -13.31 25.12
C SER A 610 -16.36 -14.29 25.10
N ALA A 611 -16.88 -14.63 26.30
CA ALA A 611 -18.03 -15.50 26.45
C ALA A 611 -19.38 -14.84 26.07
N GLY A 612 -19.41 -13.52 25.87
CA GLY A 612 -20.61 -12.77 25.51
C GLY A 612 -20.86 -11.54 26.39
N PRO A 613 -22.03 -10.89 26.25
CA PRO A 613 -22.32 -9.61 26.90
C PRO A 613 -22.28 -9.67 28.43
N ASP A 614 -22.57 -10.84 29.03
CA ASP A 614 -22.58 -11.03 30.49
C ASP A 614 -21.18 -11.23 31.10
N ARG A 615 -20.14 -11.40 30.27
CA ARG A 615 -18.73 -11.55 30.68
C ARG A 615 -17.82 -10.83 29.67
N PRO A 616 -17.82 -9.50 29.67
CA PRO A 616 -17.20 -8.70 28.61
C PRO A 616 -15.68 -8.72 28.64
N THR A 617 -15.04 -9.06 29.77
CA THR A 617 -13.57 -9.12 29.91
C THR A 617 -13.00 -10.17 28.94
N PRO A 618 -12.33 -9.76 27.86
CA PRO A 618 -11.81 -10.70 26.87
C PRO A 618 -10.59 -11.44 27.41
N VAL A 619 -10.45 -12.71 27.03
CA VAL A 619 -9.17 -13.41 27.09
C VAL A 619 -8.42 -13.11 25.80
N ARG A 620 -7.19 -12.61 25.93
CA ARG A 620 -6.28 -12.40 24.81
C ARG A 620 -5.37 -13.60 24.67
N ILE A 621 -5.37 -14.23 23.50
CA ILE A 621 -4.39 -15.26 23.12
C ILE A 621 -3.37 -14.60 22.21
N THR A 622 -2.10 -14.59 22.63
CA THR A 622 -0.98 -14.10 21.84
C THR A 622 -0.14 -15.30 21.41
N ILE A 623 0.09 -15.47 20.11
CA ILE A 623 0.97 -16.50 19.55
C ILE A 623 2.23 -15.82 19.04
N GLY A 624 3.39 -16.21 19.56
CA GLY A 624 4.65 -15.60 19.15
C GLY A 624 5.91 -16.13 19.82
N VAL A 625 7.04 -15.61 19.39
CA VAL A 625 8.36 -15.90 19.95
C VAL A 625 8.61 -15.00 21.17
N GLU A 626 8.92 -15.60 22.31
CA GLU A 626 9.28 -14.87 23.53
C GLU A 626 10.72 -14.32 23.46
N ASP A 627 11.06 -13.34 24.32
CA ASP A 627 12.43 -12.88 24.55
C ASP A 627 13.16 -12.19 23.38
N LEU A 628 12.44 -11.54 22.47
CA LEU A 628 13.05 -10.68 21.46
C LEU A 628 13.33 -9.28 22.02
N ALA A 629 14.60 -8.89 21.99
CA ALA A 629 15.05 -7.61 22.53
C ALA A 629 14.40 -6.42 21.80
N GLY A 630 13.83 -5.47 22.56
CA GLY A 630 13.19 -4.28 22.00
C GLY A 630 11.71 -4.44 21.64
N ARG A 631 11.09 -5.61 21.89
CA ARG A 631 9.63 -5.67 21.96
C ARG A 631 9.13 -4.86 23.15
N PRO A 632 8.02 -4.13 23.02
CA PRO A 632 7.35 -3.55 24.18
C PRO A 632 7.12 -4.66 25.19
N LYS A 633 7.48 -4.45 26.46
CA LYS A 633 6.89 -5.29 27.50
C LYS A 633 5.41 -4.92 27.54
N GLU A 634 4.54 -5.92 27.64
CA GLU A 634 3.10 -5.72 27.72
C GLU A 634 2.84 -4.97 29.05
N GLU A 635 2.87 -3.63 29.02
CA GLU A 635 2.49 -2.80 30.16
C GLU A 635 0.98 -2.92 30.29
N GLY A 636 0.57 -3.70 31.29
CA GLY A 636 -0.78 -4.23 31.42
C GLY A 636 -1.87 -3.19 31.21
N LEU A 637 -2.59 -3.31 30.09
CA LEU A 637 -4.00 -2.94 30.08
C LEU A 637 -4.68 -3.88 31.08
N ALA A 638 -4.95 -3.39 32.28
CA ALA A 638 -5.49 -4.14 33.43
C ALA A 638 -6.88 -4.81 33.19
N LEU A 639 -7.36 -4.86 31.94
CA LEU A 639 -8.69 -5.28 31.52
C LEU A 639 -8.74 -6.65 30.81
N HIS A 640 -7.61 -7.29 30.49
CA HIS A 640 -7.61 -8.59 29.81
C HIS A 640 -6.92 -9.68 30.65
N LYS A 641 -7.42 -10.92 30.57
CA LYS A 641 -6.63 -12.10 30.94
C LYS A 641 -5.77 -12.47 29.73
N HIS A 642 -4.45 -12.54 29.90
CA HIS A 642 -3.51 -12.83 28.79
C HIS A 642 -3.05 -14.29 28.83
N LEU A 643 -3.03 -14.92 27.67
CA LEU A 643 -2.47 -16.25 27.41
C LEU A 643 -1.43 -16.14 26.31
N HIS A 644 -0.21 -16.60 26.57
CA HIS A 644 0.82 -16.63 25.52
C HIS A 644 1.08 -18.07 25.07
N TRP A 645 0.90 -18.31 23.78
CA TRP A 645 1.27 -19.56 23.12
C TRP A 645 2.66 -19.38 22.49
N ARG A 646 3.68 -19.76 23.24
CA ARG A 646 5.08 -19.61 22.85
C ARG A 646 5.43 -20.52 21.67
N LEU A 647 5.89 -19.93 20.58
CA LEU A 647 6.53 -20.68 19.49
C LEU A 647 7.94 -21.10 19.90
N VAL A 648 8.17 -22.41 19.93
CA VAL A 648 9.50 -22.99 20.20
C VAL A 648 10.16 -23.32 18.85
N PRO A 649 11.41 -22.88 18.61
CA PRO A 649 12.13 -23.16 17.36
C PRO A 649 12.06 -24.62 16.90
N ASP A 650 12.34 -25.57 17.79
CA ASP A 650 12.33 -27.02 17.47
C ASP A 650 10.93 -27.60 17.27
N GLY A 651 9.90 -26.83 17.58
CA GLY A 651 8.49 -27.20 17.44
C GLY A 651 7.84 -26.61 16.19
N LEU A 652 8.56 -26.16 15.17
CA LEU A 652 7.94 -25.61 13.95
C LEU A 652 7.39 -26.71 13.01
N PRO A 653 6.27 -26.47 12.29
CA PRO A 653 5.42 -25.28 12.41
C PRO A 653 4.56 -25.28 13.69
N TRP A 654 4.42 -26.43 14.36
CA TRP A 654 3.77 -26.54 15.68
C TRP A 654 4.21 -27.76 16.49
N PRO A 655 4.32 -27.68 17.84
CA PRO A 655 4.78 -28.78 18.67
C PRO A 655 3.85 -30.01 18.60
N ARG A 656 4.46 -31.20 18.47
CA ARG A 656 3.76 -32.49 18.36
C ARG A 656 2.97 -32.84 19.62
N GLN A 657 3.57 -32.62 20.79
CA GLN A 657 2.98 -32.86 22.10
C GLN A 657 2.83 -31.53 22.85
N GLN A 658 1.93 -31.49 23.83
CA GLN A 658 1.86 -30.36 24.76
C GLN A 658 3.24 -30.21 25.40
N ALA A 659 3.85 -29.03 25.30
CA ALA A 659 5.14 -28.78 25.91
C ALA A 659 4.98 -28.89 27.44
N CYS A 660 5.34 -30.04 28.00
CA CYS A 660 5.37 -30.24 29.44
C CYS A 660 6.74 -29.73 29.92
N PRO A 661 6.82 -28.76 30.84
CA PRO A 661 8.10 -28.23 31.29
C PRO A 661 8.69 -29.17 32.34
N SER A 662 9.35 -30.24 31.92
CA SER A 662 10.32 -30.91 32.78
C SER A 662 11.66 -30.19 32.64
N GLU A 663 12.09 -29.58 33.75
CA GLU A 663 13.45 -29.08 34.03
C GLU A 663 13.89 -27.76 33.36
N SER A 664 13.53 -26.62 33.97
CA SER A 664 14.50 -25.57 34.38
C SER A 664 13.80 -24.36 35.05
N VAL A 665 14.01 -24.26 36.38
CA VAL A 665 14.36 -23.05 37.18
C VAL A 665 13.64 -21.71 36.90
N PHE A 666 12.84 -21.28 37.90
CA PHE A 666 12.49 -19.91 38.30
C PHE A 666 12.17 -18.86 37.23
N LEU A 667 10.90 -18.75 36.83
CA LEU A 667 10.21 -17.47 36.66
C LEU A 667 8.76 -17.66 37.10
N GLN A 668 8.38 -17.07 38.24
CA GLN A 668 7.01 -17.03 38.72
C GLN A 668 6.21 -16.01 37.89
N GLY A 669 5.06 -16.41 37.35
CA GLY A 669 3.97 -15.47 37.05
C GLY A 669 3.15 -15.73 35.80
N TYR A 670 3.72 -16.23 34.70
CA TYR A 670 3.03 -16.31 33.41
C TYR A 670 3.46 -17.56 32.63
N ASP A 671 2.48 -18.21 31.97
CA ASP A 671 2.58 -19.34 31.02
C ASP A 671 2.93 -20.74 31.51
N ARG A 672 2.32 -21.75 30.84
CA ARG A 672 2.94 -23.08 30.58
C ARG A 672 2.20 -24.08 29.67
N HIS A 673 1.17 -23.72 28.89
CA HIS A 673 0.47 -24.73 28.06
C HIS A 673 0.14 -24.26 26.64
N VAL A 674 1.04 -24.52 25.69
CA VAL A 674 0.74 -24.47 24.25
C VAL A 674 -0.04 -25.73 23.89
N PRO A 675 -1.23 -25.65 23.28
CA PRO A 675 -1.97 -26.84 22.83
C PRO A 675 -1.12 -27.65 21.85
N GLY A 676 -1.08 -28.97 22.00
CA GLY A 676 -0.41 -29.85 21.04
C GLY A 676 -1.12 -29.84 19.68
N ALA A 677 -0.37 -30.11 18.60
CA ALA A 677 -0.90 -30.09 17.24
C ALA A 677 -2.15 -30.97 17.04
N LYS A 678 -2.20 -32.16 17.67
CA LYS A 678 -3.37 -33.06 17.57
C LYS A 678 -4.65 -32.43 18.13
N ALA A 679 -4.56 -31.69 19.23
CA ALA A 679 -5.70 -31.08 19.87
C ALA A 679 -6.27 -29.92 19.03
N LEU A 680 -5.38 -29.12 18.40
CA LEU A 680 -5.79 -28.07 17.48
C LEU A 680 -6.41 -28.64 16.19
N TRP A 681 -5.85 -29.74 15.68
CA TRP A 681 -6.41 -30.46 14.54
C TRP A 681 -7.81 -31.01 14.82
N ALA A 682 -8.01 -31.68 15.95
CA ALA A 682 -9.32 -32.17 16.38
C ALA A 682 -10.34 -31.00 16.49
N LEU A 683 -9.92 -29.91 17.13
CA LEU A 683 -10.77 -28.73 17.29
C LEU A 683 -11.14 -28.06 15.96
N ALA A 684 -10.19 -27.90 15.04
CA ALA A 684 -10.44 -27.36 13.70
C ALA A 684 -11.47 -28.21 12.92
N ARG A 685 -11.47 -29.53 13.15
CA ARG A 685 -12.46 -30.47 12.60
C ARG A 685 -13.76 -30.56 13.40
N ASN A 686 -13.92 -29.79 14.48
CA ASN A 686 -15.05 -29.91 15.42
C ASN A 686 -15.22 -31.34 15.97
N ASP A 687 -14.11 -32.06 16.12
CA ASP A 687 -14.08 -33.34 16.82
C ASP A 687 -13.85 -33.09 18.30
N VAL A 688 -14.96 -32.97 19.02
CA VAL A 688 -15.02 -32.63 20.45
C VAL A 688 -14.74 -33.89 21.31
N SER A 689 -14.57 -35.06 20.71
CA SER A 689 -14.36 -36.31 21.45
C SER A 689 -12.90 -36.55 21.82
N GLU A 690 -11.95 -36.12 20.98
CA GLU A 690 -10.51 -36.20 21.22
C GLU A 690 -9.92 -34.83 21.63
N GLY A 691 -9.25 -34.75 22.79
CA GLY A 691 -8.49 -33.57 23.22
C GLY A 691 -9.33 -32.36 23.69
N PHE A 692 -10.64 -32.38 23.51
CA PHE A 692 -11.53 -31.32 23.98
C PHE A 692 -11.62 -31.27 25.51
N GLN A 693 -11.51 -32.40 26.20
CA GLN A 693 -11.43 -32.40 27.67
C GLN A 693 -10.20 -31.63 28.16
N ASP A 694 -9.05 -31.73 27.49
CA ASP A 694 -7.83 -31.02 27.87
C ASP A 694 -7.93 -29.52 27.57
N ILE A 695 -8.41 -29.14 26.39
CA ILE A 695 -8.56 -27.72 26.00
C ILE A 695 -9.66 -27.04 26.82
N THR A 696 -10.79 -27.71 27.04
CA THR A 696 -11.92 -27.16 27.79
C THR A 696 -11.64 -27.18 29.28
N SER A 697 -10.97 -28.19 29.82
CA SER A 697 -10.48 -28.18 31.21
C SER A 697 -9.44 -27.08 31.42
N PHE A 698 -8.51 -26.89 30.47
CA PHE A 698 -7.53 -25.80 30.50
C PHE A 698 -8.22 -24.43 30.51
N ILE A 699 -9.19 -24.20 29.61
CA ILE A 699 -9.93 -22.95 29.52
C ILE A 699 -10.86 -22.75 30.72
N HIS A 700 -11.54 -23.79 31.16
CA HIS A 700 -12.42 -23.75 32.34
C HIS A 700 -11.63 -23.49 33.64
N THR A 701 -10.41 -24.03 33.75
CA THR A 701 -9.46 -23.78 34.86
C THR A 701 -8.91 -22.35 34.80
N LEU A 702 -8.53 -21.85 33.62
CA LEU A 702 -8.05 -20.48 33.42
C LEU A 702 -9.12 -19.41 33.67
N LEU A 703 -10.36 -19.71 33.31
CA LEU A 703 -11.46 -18.77 33.37
C LEU A 703 -12.13 -18.72 34.74
N ASN A 704 -12.28 -19.86 35.42
CA ASN A 704 -12.91 -19.96 36.74
C ASN A 704 -11.91 -19.93 37.92
N GLY A 705 -10.60 -19.99 37.65
CA GLY A 705 -9.59 -19.82 38.69
C GLY A 705 -9.70 -18.46 39.36
N ARG A 706 -10.20 -18.44 40.61
CA ARG A 706 -9.76 -17.47 41.61
C ARG A 706 -8.29 -17.81 41.86
N PHE A 707 -7.37 -16.97 41.43
CA PHE A 707 -6.03 -16.98 42.02
C PHE A 707 -6.22 -16.66 43.51
N GLN A 708 -6.13 -17.68 44.36
CA GLN A 708 -5.82 -17.51 45.78
C GLN A 708 -4.30 -17.47 45.93
#